data_AF-C7XEW7-F1
#
_entry.id   AF-C7XEW7-F1
#
_cell.length_a   1.000
_cell.length_b   1.000
_cell.length_c   1.000
_cell.angle_alpha   90.00
_cell.angle_beta   90.00
_cell.angle_gamma   90.00
#
_symmetry.space_group_name_H-M   'P 1'
#
loop_
_entity.id
_entity.type
_entity.pdbx_description
1 polymer ?
#
loop_
_entity_poly.entity_id
_entity_poly.type
_entity_poly.pdbx_seq_one_letter_code
_entity_poly.pdbx_strand_id
1 'polypeptide(L)'
;MKVTFNINFHTVWGQKLCVVGSIPELGSWEPALAKEMNYSGDGNWKLELDLPPDIKDIEYRYFLSVNDKQIFEEWEKNHRIVLDGQSDSYILYDYWQIRPDNLAFYSSAFTKSLFAHPCNTHERVVRSGRKLVIKISAPRVEKNQCVAITGNQECLGNWHSDKALLLSCDTFPEWHIDLDAAEIRYPLEYKFLVWDNDSRQPLYWESDENRILSLVPQKQGETVVISGLYFRDSLPLWRCAGSVIPVFSLRSEKSFGVGDLGDLHMLVDWARKTHQRIIQVLPMNDTTMTHTRVDSYPYSAISIYALHPMYVDLSALGTLKDPERAAFYAGKQKELNAKDTVDYEEVLKYKLGYCQEYFAGEGKAVLDTPEFKEFLAQNESWLMPYATYCFLRESYGTSDFSQWQGNSTYNKTRVRTLCREDSDAWPEISFSYFLQYVLHNQFKSVSDYARKNGVVLKGDLPIGVSRTSVEAWTEPKYFNMNGQAGAPPDDFSMNGQNWLFPTYNWDAMEKDNFSWWKKRFAKLSDYFDCFRIDHILGFFRIWEVPCEYVQGLCGHFNPALPFSREEIEQYGLNFNESRFTTPHINRQFLSELFEENTEEVIGAYLAQSSSRHYVLKPFCDTQRKIEALFADKADPVSLRIKNGLFTIANEVLFLRDPRETDKFHPRISANQSYIYRELSGSDRYAFDQLYWHFFYHRHNDFWKAQAFKRLTPLVASTEMLVCGEDLGMIPASVPEVMNKLQILSLEIERMPKSPQREFSDMFNLPYHSVCTTSTHDMTPLRNWWKEDPEKTQRYYNHVLQRIGEAPDECTAEIVAQIISNHLKTRSMLTIIPLQDWFAMDDSIKRKDIESERINVPANSTHYWRYRMHITLEQLLQADNLNNKIVSLIKEAGRK
;
A
#
# COMPACT_ATOMS: atom_id res chain seq x y z
N MET A 1 10.65 41.50 17.93
CA MET A 1 11.77 40.58 17.62
C MET A 1 11.91 40.55 16.12
N LYS A 2 13.10 40.75 15.55
CA LYS A 2 13.23 40.90 14.11
C LYS A 2 13.63 39.58 13.45
N VAL A 3 12.95 39.17 12.38
CA VAL A 3 13.28 37.94 11.63
C VAL A 3 13.57 38.31 10.18
N THR A 4 14.70 37.82 9.67
CA THR A 4 15.19 38.08 8.32
C THR A 4 15.32 36.78 7.55
N PHE A 5 14.48 36.55 6.55
CA PHE A 5 14.51 35.39 5.67
C PHE A 5 15.44 35.68 4.50
N ASN A 6 16.43 34.83 4.23
CA ASN A 6 17.30 34.90 3.05
C ASN A 6 17.36 33.52 2.39
N ILE A 7 17.30 33.48 1.07
CA ILE A 7 17.36 32.24 0.28
C ILE A 7 18.04 32.53 -1.07
N ASN A 8 18.90 31.61 -1.54
CA ASN A 8 19.44 31.69 -2.90
C ASN A 8 18.61 30.81 -3.84
N PHE A 9 17.87 31.44 -4.75
CA PHE A 9 17.06 30.78 -5.75
C PHE A 9 17.01 31.58 -7.06
N HIS A 10 17.33 30.93 -8.17
CA HIS A 10 17.35 31.57 -9.49
C HIS A 10 15.96 31.46 -10.16
N THR A 11 15.29 32.59 -10.34
CA THR A 11 14.00 32.67 -11.04
C THR A 11 14.16 33.05 -12.51
N VAL A 12 13.11 32.82 -13.31
CA VAL A 12 12.98 33.37 -14.67
C VAL A 12 12.04 34.59 -14.69
N TRP A 13 12.07 35.36 -15.78
CA TRP A 13 11.23 36.55 -15.93
C TRP A 13 9.74 36.24 -15.75
N GLY A 14 9.05 37.07 -14.94
CA GLY A 14 7.64 36.89 -14.59
C GLY A 14 7.38 36.03 -13.34
N GLN A 15 8.41 35.41 -12.75
CA GLN A 15 8.32 34.73 -11.45
C GLN A 15 8.64 35.69 -10.29
N LYS A 16 7.86 35.57 -9.22
CA LYS A 16 8.12 36.15 -7.90
C LYS A 16 8.40 35.03 -6.89
N LEU A 17 9.34 35.23 -5.97
CA LEU A 17 9.53 34.32 -4.84
C LEU A 17 8.71 34.81 -3.64
N CYS A 18 7.88 33.95 -3.07
CA CYS A 18 7.04 34.25 -1.92
C CYS A 18 7.26 33.24 -0.79
N VAL A 19 7.09 33.69 0.46
CA VAL A 19 7.10 32.86 1.67
C VAL A 19 5.73 32.89 2.36
N VAL A 20 5.26 31.73 2.80
CA VAL A 20 4.02 31.56 3.59
C VAL A 20 4.33 30.75 4.85
N GLY A 21 3.57 30.93 5.93
CA GLY A 21 3.86 30.27 7.21
C GLY A 21 2.71 30.26 8.21
N SER A 22 2.95 29.64 9.35
CA SER A 22 1.96 29.33 10.40
C SER A 22 1.41 30.54 11.16
N ILE A 23 2.03 31.71 11.03
CA ILE A 23 1.70 32.93 11.78
C ILE A 23 1.00 33.98 10.88
N PRO A 24 0.18 34.90 11.43
CA PRO A 24 -0.52 35.93 10.66
C PRO A 24 0.42 36.82 9.82
N GLU A 25 1.61 37.12 10.33
CA GLU A 25 2.65 37.90 9.66
C GLU A 25 3.22 37.19 8.41
N LEU A 26 3.02 35.87 8.30
CA LEU A 26 3.33 35.03 7.14
C LEU A 26 2.07 34.47 6.45
N GLY A 27 0.88 34.99 6.79
CA GLY A 27 -0.37 34.67 6.12
C GLY A 27 -1.14 33.44 6.63
N SER A 28 -0.75 32.84 7.76
CA SER A 28 -1.48 31.71 8.40
C SER A 28 -1.81 30.54 7.44
N TRP A 29 -0.82 30.14 6.63
CA TRP A 29 -0.94 29.15 5.54
C TRP A 29 -1.85 29.52 4.36
N GLU A 30 -2.38 30.74 4.26
CA GLU A 30 -3.13 31.18 3.08
C GLU A 30 -2.21 31.72 1.98
N PRO A 31 -2.14 31.10 0.78
CA PRO A 31 -1.32 31.60 -0.33
C PRO A 31 -1.60 33.05 -0.72
N ALA A 32 -2.87 33.48 -0.65
CA ALA A 32 -3.27 34.85 -0.97
C ALA A 32 -2.70 35.91 -0.01
N LEU A 33 -2.19 35.51 1.17
CA LEU A 33 -1.63 36.38 2.20
C LEU A 33 -0.10 36.25 2.34
N ALA A 34 0.53 35.38 1.54
CA ALA A 34 1.97 35.15 1.51
C ALA A 34 2.78 36.43 1.23
N LYS A 35 4.04 36.48 1.68
CA LYS A 35 4.91 37.65 1.55
C LYS A 35 5.87 37.49 0.39
N GLU A 36 5.83 38.42 -0.56
CA GLU A 36 6.79 38.54 -1.65
C GLU A 36 8.16 38.96 -1.11
N MET A 37 9.22 38.27 -1.56
CA MET A 37 10.59 38.56 -1.16
C MET A 37 11.24 39.56 -2.12
N ASN A 38 12.19 40.34 -1.62
CA ASN A 38 12.93 41.32 -2.42
C ASN A 38 14.17 40.67 -3.02
N TYR A 39 14.34 40.75 -4.34
CA TYR A 39 15.56 40.30 -5.01
C TYR A 39 16.73 41.24 -4.68
N SER A 40 17.87 40.67 -4.29
CA SER A 40 19.06 41.42 -3.84
C SER A 40 20.31 41.21 -4.70
N GLY A 41 20.25 40.36 -5.73
CA GLY A 41 21.34 40.07 -6.66
C GLY A 41 21.87 38.64 -6.54
N ASP A 42 22.50 38.13 -7.60
CA ASP A 42 23.15 36.80 -7.67
C ASP A 42 22.31 35.62 -7.13
N GLY A 43 21.01 35.62 -7.46
CA GLY A 43 20.05 34.61 -7.01
C GLY A 43 19.52 34.82 -5.59
N ASN A 44 20.00 35.81 -4.83
CA ASN A 44 19.62 36.01 -3.43
C ASN A 44 18.33 36.82 -3.28
N TRP A 45 17.42 36.32 -2.44
CA TRP A 45 16.17 36.96 -2.06
C TRP A 45 16.13 37.24 -0.57
N LYS A 46 15.45 38.31 -0.17
CA LYS A 46 15.37 38.75 1.23
C LYS A 46 14.00 39.29 1.64
N LEU A 47 13.53 38.90 2.81
CA LEU A 47 12.40 39.50 3.52
C LEU A 47 12.80 39.82 4.96
N GLU A 48 12.39 40.97 5.48
CA GLU A 48 12.50 41.33 6.90
C GLU A 48 11.10 41.50 7.48
N LEU A 49 10.83 40.90 8.64
CA LEU A 49 9.60 41.05 9.41
C LEU A 49 9.92 41.38 10.87
N ASP A 50 9.16 42.29 11.46
CA ASP A 50 9.16 42.54 12.90
C ASP A 50 8.00 41.77 13.54
N LEU A 51 8.34 40.76 14.35
CA LEU A 51 7.39 39.82 14.94
C LEU A 51 7.14 40.10 16.44
N PRO A 52 5.93 39.79 16.95
CA PRO A 52 5.63 39.76 18.38
C PRO A 52 6.60 38.85 19.18
N PRO A 53 6.99 39.24 20.41
CA PRO A 53 7.99 38.52 21.21
C PRO A 53 7.45 37.24 21.89
N ASP A 54 6.15 37.00 21.82
CA ASP A 54 5.47 35.81 22.32
C ASP A 54 5.41 34.65 21.31
N ILE A 55 5.74 34.90 20.03
CA ILE A 55 5.91 33.86 19.02
C ILE A 55 7.20 33.07 19.32
N LYS A 56 7.06 31.78 19.63
CA LYS A 56 8.17 30.88 19.99
C LYS A 56 8.53 29.85 18.92
N ASP A 57 7.69 29.67 17.93
CA ASP A 57 7.82 28.61 16.92
C ASP A 57 7.17 29.10 15.63
N ILE A 58 7.89 28.97 14.52
CA ILE A 58 7.42 29.37 13.20
C ILE A 58 7.72 28.23 12.22
N GLU A 59 6.67 27.73 11.59
CA GLU A 59 6.78 26.93 10.38
C GLU A 59 6.51 27.82 9.16
N TYR A 60 7.30 27.64 8.10
CA TYR A 60 7.18 28.39 6.85
C TYR A 60 7.71 27.60 5.65
N ARG A 61 7.35 28.03 4.44
CA ARG A 61 7.87 27.46 3.18
C ARG A 61 7.87 28.47 2.04
N TYR A 62 8.73 28.24 1.06
CA TYR A 62 8.89 29.08 -0.13
C TYR A 62 8.14 28.50 -1.34
N PHE A 63 7.61 29.38 -2.21
CA PHE A 63 7.14 28.99 -3.54
C PHE A 63 7.22 30.14 -4.57
N LEU A 64 7.20 29.77 -5.85
CA LEU A 64 7.21 30.70 -6.99
C LEU A 64 5.80 31.05 -7.45
N SER A 65 5.50 32.35 -7.55
CA SER A 65 4.25 32.87 -8.10
C SER A 65 4.45 33.42 -9.51
N VAL A 66 3.54 33.12 -10.43
CA VAL A 66 3.47 33.68 -11.79
C VAL A 66 2.03 34.09 -12.08
N ASN A 67 1.80 35.35 -12.44
CA ASN A 67 0.48 35.90 -12.72
C ASN A 67 -0.54 35.57 -11.61
N ASP A 68 -0.12 35.79 -10.36
CA ASP A 68 -0.87 35.56 -9.11
C ASP A 68 -1.35 34.11 -8.90
N LYS A 69 -0.60 33.15 -9.47
CA LYS A 69 -0.74 31.71 -9.23
C LYS A 69 0.58 31.14 -8.72
N GLN A 70 0.55 30.46 -7.57
CA GLN A 70 1.64 29.64 -7.05
C GLN A 70 1.83 28.46 -8.03
N ILE A 71 3.02 28.32 -8.63
CA ILE A 71 3.30 27.35 -9.72
C ILE A 71 4.31 26.26 -9.36
N PHE A 72 5.15 26.49 -8.36
CA PHE A 72 6.26 25.61 -7.99
C PHE A 72 6.62 25.85 -6.54
N GLU A 73 6.41 24.83 -5.70
CA GLU A 73 6.64 24.86 -4.26
C GLU A 73 7.86 24.02 -3.89
N GLU A 74 8.44 24.29 -2.73
CA GLU A 74 9.40 23.39 -2.08
C GLU A 74 8.80 22.01 -1.82
N TRP A 75 9.63 20.97 -1.92
CA TRP A 75 9.15 19.60 -2.08
C TRP A 75 8.22 19.12 -0.95
N GLU A 76 8.70 19.00 0.30
CA GLU A 76 7.86 18.67 1.46
C GLU A 76 8.56 18.98 2.80
N LYS A 77 7.76 19.08 3.87
CA LYS A 77 8.06 19.61 5.22
C LYS A 77 8.45 21.10 5.25
N ASN A 78 7.75 21.81 6.12
CA ASN A 78 7.98 23.23 6.37
C ASN A 78 9.36 23.43 7.01
N HIS A 79 10.06 24.51 6.65
CA HIS A 79 11.16 25.01 7.45
C HIS A 79 10.61 25.39 8.84
N ARG A 80 11.28 24.95 9.90
CA ARG A 80 10.86 25.23 11.27
C ARG A 80 11.97 25.87 12.09
N ILE A 81 11.63 26.98 12.75
CA ILE A 81 12.49 27.66 13.70
C ILE A 81 11.78 27.88 15.04
N VAL A 82 12.44 27.41 16.11
CA VAL A 82 12.12 27.74 17.49
C VAL A 82 12.88 29.01 17.86
N LEU A 83 12.20 29.96 18.48
CA LEU A 83 12.73 31.25 18.90
C LEU A 83 12.90 31.23 20.43
N ASP A 84 14.15 31.23 20.89
CA ASP A 84 14.54 31.03 22.28
C ASP A 84 14.21 32.22 23.21
N GLY A 85 13.83 33.36 22.65
CA GLY A 85 13.57 34.60 23.39
C GLY A 85 14.82 35.28 24.00
N GLN A 86 16.02 34.75 23.74
CA GLN A 86 17.32 35.30 24.17
C GLN A 86 17.96 36.20 23.10
N SER A 87 17.50 36.10 21.85
CA SER A 87 17.99 36.87 20.70
C SER A 87 17.00 37.97 20.28
N ASP A 88 17.47 39.20 20.09
CA ASP A 88 16.68 40.32 19.58
C ASP A 88 16.32 40.16 18.08
N SER A 89 17.22 39.51 17.33
CA SER A 89 17.12 39.35 15.88
C SER A 89 17.57 37.96 15.41
N TYR A 90 16.86 37.43 14.42
CA TYR A 90 17.11 36.15 13.76
C TYR A 90 17.36 36.37 12.26
N ILE A 91 18.36 35.69 11.70
CA ILE A 91 18.71 35.77 10.28
C ILE A 91 18.82 34.36 9.72
N LEU A 92 17.92 34.02 8.81
CA LEU A 92 17.76 32.68 8.25
C LEU A 92 18.42 32.65 6.87
N TYR A 93 19.21 31.63 6.59
CA TYR A 93 19.83 31.36 5.30
C TYR A 93 19.42 29.95 4.87
N ASP A 94 18.34 29.90 4.10
CA ASP A 94 17.71 28.66 3.69
C ASP A 94 18.19 28.24 2.31
N TYR A 95 18.38 26.94 2.14
CA TYR A 95 18.52 26.30 0.83
C TYR A 95 17.16 25.75 0.42
N TRP A 96 16.75 26.03 -0.83
CA TRP A 96 15.49 25.55 -1.37
C TRP A 96 15.39 24.03 -1.30
N GLN A 97 14.31 23.51 -0.70
CA GLN A 97 14.11 22.08 -0.53
C GLN A 97 13.70 21.40 -1.85
N ILE A 98 14.68 20.85 -2.54
CA ILE A 98 14.49 19.99 -3.73
C ILE A 98 14.17 18.56 -3.26
N ARG A 99 13.29 17.86 -4.00
CA ARG A 99 13.00 16.44 -3.76
C ARG A 99 14.28 15.59 -3.88
N PRO A 100 14.68 14.84 -2.84
CA PRO A 100 15.90 14.03 -2.88
C PRO A 100 15.71 12.78 -3.73
N ASP A 101 16.77 12.35 -4.43
CA ASP A 101 16.79 11.11 -5.23
C ASP A 101 16.75 9.83 -4.38
N ASN A 102 16.97 9.96 -3.06
CA ASN A 102 17.04 8.86 -2.09
C ASN A 102 15.86 8.88 -1.09
N LEU A 103 14.67 9.35 -1.54
CA LEU A 103 13.50 9.66 -0.69
C LEU A 103 13.14 8.56 0.31
N ALA A 104 13.30 7.29 -0.06
CA ALA A 104 12.97 6.15 0.79
C ALA A 104 13.52 6.30 2.23
N PHE A 105 14.73 6.86 2.41
CA PHE A 105 15.35 7.02 3.73
C PHE A 105 14.67 8.07 4.63
N TYR A 106 13.83 8.96 4.09
CA TYR A 106 13.02 9.90 4.89
C TYR A 106 11.76 9.25 5.47
N SER A 107 11.35 8.09 4.93
CA SER A 107 10.14 7.39 5.40
C SER A 107 10.30 6.78 6.79
N SER A 108 9.19 6.55 7.49
CA SER A 108 9.18 5.95 8.83
C SER A 108 9.79 4.55 8.89
N ALA A 109 9.84 3.83 7.77
CA ALA A 109 10.58 2.58 7.64
C ALA A 109 12.03 2.75 8.08
N PHE A 110 12.65 3.87 7.72
CA PHE A 110 14.01 4.21 8.15
C PHE A 110 14.00 5.09 9.40
N THR A 111 13.23 6.19 9.42
CA THR A 111 13.29 7.20 10.49
C THR A 111 12.68 6.75 11.82
N LYS A 112 11.77 5.77 11.83
CA LYS A 112 11.11 5.24 13.05
C LYS A 112 11.37 3.76 13.32
N SER A 113 12.00 3.01 12.40
CA SER A 113 12.42 1.62 12.62
C SER A 113 13.92 1.39 12.37
N LEU A 114 14.37 1.29 11.11
CA LEU A 114 15.71 0.78 10.77
C LEU A 114 16.85 1.66 11.29
N PHE A 115 16.72 2.97 11.14
CA PHE A 115 17.70 3.99 11.52
C PHE A 115 17.14 4.92 12.60
N ALA A 116 16.24 4.42 13.45
CA ALA A 116 15.58 5.22 14.48
C ALA A 116 16.57 5.69 15.56
N HIS A 117 16.83 7.00 15.62
CA HIS A 117 17.67 7.63 16.61
C HIS A 117 16.86 8.12 17.83
N PRO A 118 17.43 8.08 19.05
CA PRO A 118 16.88 8.82 20.18
C PRO A 118 17.19 10.31 20.01
N CYS A 119 16.19 11.12 19.63
CA CYS A 119 16.34 12.57 19.52
C CYS A 119 16.88 13.17 20.82
N ASN A 120 17.88 14.05 20.70
CA ASN A 120 18.64 14.62 21.80
C ASN A 120 18.95 16.11 21.55
N THR A 121 18.13 17.00 22.10
CA THR A 121 18.35 18.45 22.08
C THR A 121 19.50 18.85 23.01
N HIS A 122 20.75 18.71 22.55
CA HIS A 122 21.93 19.20 23.28
C HIS A 122 22.42 20.54 22.68
N GLU A 123 21.95 21.63 23.25
CA GLU A 123 22.45 22.98 22.95
C GLU A 123 23.87 23.15 23.49
N ARG A 124 24.76 23.71 22.66
CA ARG A 124 26.13 24.07 23.08
C ARG A 124 26.11 25.49 23.66
N VAL A 125 26.87 25.70 24.75
CA VAL A 125 26.90 26.99 25.45
C VAL A 125 27.60 28.07 24.61
N VAL A 126 26.81 28.83 23.86
CA VAL A 126 27.21 30.10 23.24
C VAL A 126 27.42 31.14 24.35
N ARG A 127 28.58 31.80 24.37
CA ARG A 127 29.01 32.69 25.46
C ARG A 127 28.98 34.17 25.09
N SER A 128 29.18 34.49 23.81
CA SER A 128 29.25 35.88 23.32
C SER A 128 27.89 36.54 23.10
N GLY A 129 26.80 35.77 23.19
CA GLY A 129 25.47 36.19 22.75
C GLY A 129 25.37 36.37 21.22
N ARG A 130 26.20 35.65 20.44
CA ARG A 130 26.20 35.65 18.98
C ARG A 130 26.16 34.20 18.52
N LYS A 131 25.01 33.75 18.01
CA LYS A 131 24.73 32.33 17.76
C LYS A 131 24.74 32.05 16.26
N LEU A 132 25.46 31.00 15.84
CA LEU A 132 25.34 30.40 14.52
C LEU A 132 24.82 28.97 14.68
N VAL A 133 23.62 28.71 14.18
CA VAL A 133 23.01 27.38 14.10
C VAL A 133 23.21 26.85 12.69
N ILE A 134 23.72 25.64 12.55
CA ILE A 134 23.79 24.94 11.26
C ILE A 134 22.94 23.68 11.35
N LYS A 135 21.84 23.62 10.57
CA LYS A 135 20.97 22.46 10.43
C LYS A 135 21.31 21.65 9.19
N ILE A 136 21.20 20.32 9.28
CA ILE A 136 21.43 19.39 8.17
C ILE A 136 20.58 18.12 8.27
N SER A 137 20.01 17.71 7.15
CA SER A 137 19.31 16.45 6.98
C SER A 137 20.28 15.32 6.63
N ALA A 138 20.26 14.23 7.40
CA ALA A 138 21.15 13.08 7.20
C ALA A 138 20.42 11.73 7.44
N PRO A 139 19.52 11.32 6.52
CA PRO A 139 18.61 10.19 6.72
C PRO A 139 19.26 8.81 6.57
N ARG A 140 20.51 8.73 6.13
CA ARG A 140 21.26 7.47 5.93
C ARG A 140 22.22 7.11 7.07
N VAL A 141 22.29 7.94 8.11
CA VAL A 141 23.05 7.66 9.33
C VAL A 141 22.41 6.44 10.02
N GLU A 142 23.17 5.39 10.32
CA GLU A 142 22.64 4.20 11.00
C GLU A 142 22.53 4.42 12.51
N LYS A 143 21.66 3.67 13.20
CA LYS A 143 21.23 3.88 14.61
C LYS A 143 22.33 4.12 15.67
N ASN A 144 23.55 3.62 15.46
CA ASN A 144 24.67 3.78 16.38
C ASN A 144 25.64 4.92 15.97
N GLN A 145 25.31 5.69 14.94
CA GLN A 145 26.15 6.73 14.36
C GLN A 145 25.62 8.14 14.69
N CYS A 146 26.45 9.16 14.49
CA CYS A 146 26.05 10.57 14.59
C CYS A 146 26.65 11.38 13.44
N VAL A 147 26.03 12.51 13.08
CA VAL A 147 26.70 13.52 12.23
C VAL A 147 27.68 14.32 13.10
N ALA A 148 28.83 14.67 12.54
CA ALA A 148 29.80 15.58 13.14
C ALA A 148 30.32 16.60 12.12
N ILE A 149 30.83 17.74 12.58
CA ILE A 149 31.40 18.83 11.76
C ILE A 149 32.87 19.10 12.14
N THR A 150 33.70 19.36 11.14
CA THR A 150 35.06 19.91 11.33
C THR A 150 35.41 20.88 10.18
N GLY A 151 36.39 21.75 10.38
CA GLY A 151 36.68 22.84 9.43
C GLY A 151 38.00 23.56 9.67
N ASN A 152 38.24 24.63 8.91
CA ASN A 152 39.53 25.33 8.78
C ASN A 152 39.99 26.17 9.99
N GLN A 153 39.31 26.05 11.14
CA GLN A 153 39.51 26.90 12.32
C GLN A 153 39.44 26.09 13.62
N GLU A 154 40.05 26.61 14.69
CA GLU A 154 40.20 25.94 15.98
C GLU A 154 38.86 25.60 16.66
N CYS A 155 37.87 26.47 16.51
CA CYS A 155 36.49 26.25 16.95
C CYS A 155 35.79 25.06 16.24
N LEU A 156 36.30 24.61 15.09
CA LEU A 156 35.90 23.37 14.39
C LEU A 156 37.04 22.34 14.31
N GLY A 157 38.05 22.44 15.18
CA GLY A 157 39.12 21.45 15.32
C GLY A 157 40.28 21.54 14.31
N ASN A 158 40.34 22.52 13.40
CA ASN A 158 41.37 22.64 12.35
C ASN A 158 41.52 21.36 11.49
N TRP A 159 40.43 20.85 10.93
CA TRP A 159 40.33 19.60 10.15
C TRP A 159 40.74 18.30 10.87
N HIS A 160 41.11 18.35 12.15
CA HIS A 160 41.40 17.16 12.95
C HIS A 160 40.08 16.45 13.31
N SER A 161 39.85 15.28 12.72
CA SER A 161 38.61 14.50 12.93
C SER A 161 38.44 14.00 14.37
N ASP A 162 39.52 13.80 15.13
CA ASP A 162 39.49 13.53 16.57
C ASP A 162 38.95 14.70 17.41
N LYS A 163 38.81 15.89 16.80
CA LYS A 163 38.26 17.12 17.38
C LYS A 163 36.99 17.57 16.66
N ALA A 164 36.40 16.73 15.81
CA ALA A 164 35.13 17.02 15.16
C ALA A 164 34.02 17.18 16.20
N LEU A 165 33.15 18.15 15.99
CA LEU A 165 32.05 18.44 16.91
C LEU A 165 30.83 17.60 16.52
N LEU A 166 30.35 16.76 17.42
CA LEU A 166 29.11 16.01 17.20
C LEU A 166 27.91 16.97 17.12
N LEU A 167 26.97 16.67 16.22
CA LEU A 167 25.68 17.35 16.11
C LEU A 167 24.64 16.69 17.04
N SER A 168 23.67 17.50 17.43
CA SER A 168 22.44 17.11 18.14
C SER A 168 21.35 16.72 17.13
N CYS A 169 20.41 15.85 17.52
CA CYS A 169 19.30 15.45 16.66
C CYS A 169 17.96 15.91 17.25
N ASP A 170 17.27 16.84 16.59
CA ASP A 170 15.96 17.34 17.05
C ASP A 170 14.83 16.37 16.72
N THR A 171 14.75 16.02 15.44
CA THR A 171 13.71 15.17 14.84
C THR A 171 14.34 14.45 13.65
N PHE A 172 14.86 13.24 13.88
CA PHE A 172 15.55 12.47 12.84
C PHE A 172 14.68 12.38 11.56
N PRO A 173 15.19 12.76 10.38
CA PRO A 173 16.60 12.81 9.99
C PRO A 173 17.32 14.16 10.17
N GLU A 174 16.73 15.14 10.86
CA GLU A 174 17.33 16.46 11.07
C GLU A 174 18.33 16.49 12.24
N TRP A 175 19.49 17.11 11.98
CA TRP A 175 20.57 17.33 12.93
C TRP A 175 20.93 18.82 12.98
N HIS A 176 21.40 19.33 14.13
CA HIS A 176 21.90 20.70 14.26
C HIS A 176 23.19 20.79 15.08
N ILE A 177 23.89 21.92 14.97
CA ILE A 177 24.88 22.36 15.95
C ILE A 177 24.81 23.87 16.18
N ASP A 178 24.91 24.25 17.45
CA ASP A 178 25.09 25.62 17.91
C ASP A 178 26.58 25.97 18.03
N LEU A 179 27.00 27.07 17.40
CA LEU A 179 28.36 27.59 17.41
C LEU A 179 28.39 29.05 17.90
N ASP A 180 29.44 29.42 18.62
CA ASP A 180 29.66 30.80 19.04
C ASP A 180 30.30 31.61 17.89
N ALA A 181 29.54 32.53 17.32
CA ALA A 181 29.96 33.30 16.16
C ALA A 181 31.08 34.33 16.46
N ALA A 182 31.45 34.55 17.72
CA ALA A 182 32.63 35.35 18.07
C ALA A 182 33.95 34.57 17.88
N GLU A 183 33.90 33.23 17.82
CA GLU A 183 35.08 32.37 17.58
C GLU A 183 35.31 32.09 16.08
N ILE A 184 34.45 32.60 15.19
CA ILE A 184 34.44 32.33 13.76
C ILE A 184 34.98 33.52 12.96
N ARG A 185 35.82 33.24 11.97
CA ARG A 185 36.26 34.17 10.93
C ARG A 185 35.75 33.68 9.58
N TYR A 186 35.21 34.59 8.77
CA TYR A 186 34.73 34.27 7.43
C TYR A 186 35.80 34.57 6.36
N PRO A 187 35.94 33.76 5.29
CA PRO A 187 35.16 32.56 5.00
C PRO A 187 35.46 31.38 5.95
N LEU A 188 34.41 30.75 6.45
CA LEU A 188 34.48 29.53 7.23
C LEU A 188 34.39 28.35 6.26
N GLU A 189 35.43 27.52 6.18
CA GLU A 189 35.37 26.25 5.46
C GLU A 189 35.13 25.10 6.43
N TYR A 190 34.22 24.20 6.07
CA TYR A 190 33.89 23.04 6.87
C TYR A 190 33.42 21.85 6.02
N LYS A 191 33.37 20.68 6.64
CA LYS A 191 32.68 19.49 6.14
C LYS A 191 31.97 18.76 7.26
N PHE A 192 30.92 18.05 6.89
CA PHE A 192 30.34 17.01 7.72
C PHE A 192 31.03 15.66 7.51
N LEU A 193 31.04 14.86 8.58
CA LEU A 193 31.44 13.46 8.58
C LEU A 193 30.46 12.65 9.44
N VAL A 194 30.41 11.34 9.23
CA VAL A 194 29.65 10.43 10.09
C VAL A 194 30.61 9.78 11.08
N TRP A 195 30.22 9.85 12.34
CA TRP A 195 30.94 9.36 13.52
C TRP A 195 30.29 8.08 14.02
N ASP A 196 31.09 7.07 14.36
CA ASP A 196 30.63 5.88 15.07
C ASP A 196 30.72 6.10 16.58
N ASN A 197 29.61 5.95 17.29
CA ASN A 197 29.58 6.10 18.74
C ASN A 197 30.20 4.92 19.49
N ASP A 198 30.25 3.72 18.87
CA ASP A 198 30.78 2.51 19.49
C ASP A 198 32.31 2.49 19.48
N SER A 199 32.95 2.65 18.31
CA SER A 199 34.41 2.76 18.20
C SER A 199 34.98 4.15 18.53
N ARG A 200 34.12 5.19 18.55
CA ARG A 200 34.48 6.61 18.76
C ARG A 200 35.47 7.13 17.73
N GLN A 201 35.19 6.89 16.46
CA GLN A 201 36.02 7.29 15.32
C GLN A 201 35.16 7.76 14.14
N PRO A 202 35.72 8.59 13.23
CA PRO A 202 35.06 8.94 11.98
C PRO A 202 34.97 7.71 11.05
N LEU A 203 33.78 7.42 10.51
CA LEU A 203 33.57 6.35 9.54
C LEU A 203 33.84 6.82 8.11
N TYR A 204 33.23 7.93 7.71
CA TYR A 204 33.37 8.52 6.37
C TYR A 204 33.01 10.01 6.39
N TRP A 205 33.51 10.74 5.41
CA TRP A 205 33.23 12.17 5.21
C TRP A 205 32.18 12.37 4.12
N GLU A 206 31.56 13.54 4.08
CA GLU A 206 30.72 13.93 2.95
C GLU A 206 31.53 14.18 1.66
N SER A 207 30.89 13.95 0.50
CA SER A 207 31.51 14.14 -0.82
C SER A 207 31.67 15.61 -1.23
N ASP A 208 32.24 15.78 -2.42
CA ASP A 208 32.45 17.06 -3.10
C ASP A 208 33.43 18.00 -2.35
N GLU A 209 33.51 19.26 -2.76
CA GLU A 209 34.42 20.24 -2.17
C GLU A 209 33.96 20.72 -0.77
N ASN A 210 34.87 21.34 -0.03
CA ASN A 210 34.58 21.99 1.26
C ASN A 210 33.35 22.91 1.16
N ARG A 211 32.50 22.89 2.18
CA ARG A 211 31.42 23.87 2.31
C ARG A 211 32.03 25.20 2.76
N ILE A 212 31.78 26.25 2.00
CA ILE A 212 32.28 27.60 2.28
C ILE A 212 31.11 28.47 2.73
N LEU A 213 31.19 29.03 3.94
CA LEU A 213 30.21 29.96 4.49
C LEU A 213 30.85 31.35 4.66
N SER A 214 30.23 32.35 4.02
CA SER A 214 30.71 33.74 4.02
C SER A 214 29.58 34.65 4.50
N LEU A 215 29.60 35.03 5.77
CA LEU A 215 28.57 35.86 6.40
C LEU A 215 29.14 37.21 6.84
N VAL A 216 28.24 38.17 7.08
CA VAL A 216 28.57 39.39 7.84
C VAL A 216 28.78 38.99 9.31
N PRO A 217 29.85 39.45 9.99
CA PRO A 217 30.08 39.16 11.40
C PRO A 217 28.90 39.59 12.29
N GLN A 218 28.39 38.64 13.05
CA GLN A 218 27.22 38.78 13.90
C GLN A 218 27.46 39.77 15.06
N LYS A 219 26.40 40.51 15.42
CA LYS A 219 26.34 41.35 16.64
C LYS A 219 25.84 40.53 17.82
N GLN A 220 26.03 41.08 19.02
CA GLN A 220 25.40 40.54 20.23
C GLN A 220 23.87 40.68 20.13
N GLY A 221 23.13 39.63 20.46
CA GLY A 221 21.68 39.54 20.27
C GLY A 221 21.23 39.03 18.89
N GLU A 222 22.16 38.69 18.00
CA GLU A 222 21.85 38.10 16.68
C GLU A 222 22.07 36.58 16.68
N THR A 223 21.02 35.84 16.32
CA THR A 223 21.08 34.41 15.96
C THR A 223 21.01 34.27 14.45
N VAL A 224 21.93 33.52 13.86
CA VAL A 224 21.91 33.14 12.44
C VAL A 224 21.66 31.66 12.30
N VAL A 225 20.76 31.26 11.41
CA VAL A 225 20.41 29.84 11.16
C VAL A 225 20.66 29.52 9.69
N ILE A 226 21.45 28.47 9.42
CA ILE A 226 21.58 27.86 8.10
C ILE A 226 20.66 26.63 8.06
N SER A 227 19.77 26.53 7.08
CA SER A 227 18.80 25.41 6.96
C SER A 227 18.66 24.89 5.52
N GLY A 228 18.04 23.71 5.35
CA GLY A 228 17.89 23.06 4.04
C GLY A 228 19.15 22.35 3.51
N LEU A 229 20.19 22.19 4.33
CA LEU A 229 21.36 21.39 3.96
C LEU A 229 21.01 19.89 3.99
N TYR A 230 21.50 19.13 3.01
CA TYR A 230 21.51 17.67 3.03
C TYR A 230 22.95 17.15 3.15
N PHE A 231 23.16 15.99 3.79
CA PHE A 231 24.44 15.30 3.81
C PHE A 231 24.76 14.75 2.42
N ARG A 232 25.95 15.07 1.89
CA ARG A 232 26.39 14.58 0.57
C ARG A 232 26.98 13.17 0.73
N ASP A 233 26.11 12.17 0.74
CA ASP A 233 26.53 10.78 0.91
C ASP A 233 26.91 10.13 -0.43
N SER A 234 27.97 9.31 -0.39
CA SER A 234 28.43 8.49 -1.52
C SER A 234 28.30 7.00 -1.21
N LEU A 235 27.43 6.64 -0.26
CA LEU A 235 27.30 5.26 0.22
C LEU A 235 26.61 4.36 -0.84
N PRO A 236 27.05 3.10 -0.99
CA PRO A 236 26.42 2.16 -1.91
C PRO A 236 24.93 1.96 -1.60
N LEU A 237 24.18 1.54 -2.62
CA LEU A 237 22.73 1.30 -2.54
C LEU A 237 22.38 0.34 -1.39
N TRP A 238 21.50 0.77 -0.48
CA TRP A 238 21.09 0.00 0.69
C TRP A 238 20.05 -1.05 0.30
N ARG A 239 20.21 -2.29 0.78
CA ARG A 239 19.33 -3.40 0.44
C ARG A 239 19.13 -4.28 1.67
N CYS A 240 17.91 -4.74 1.94
CA CYS A 240 17.62 -5.68 3.02
C CYS A 240 16.81 -6.88 2.55
N ALA A 241 16.66 -7.88 3.43
CA ALA A 241 15.86 -9.08 3.20
C ALA A 241 14.71 -9.18 4.21
N GLY A 242 13.65 -9.88 3.84
CA GLY A 242 12.44 -10.06 4.65
C GLY A 242 11.56 -11.23 4.23
N SER A 243 10.46 -11.39 4.95
CA SER A 243 9.48 -12.46 4.76
C SER A 243 8.07 -11.92 4.53
N VAL A 244 7.26 -12.64 3.76
CA VAL A 244 5.81 -12.39 3.64
C VAL A 244 4.99 -13.61 4.09
N ILE A 245 3.98 -13.38 4.93
CA ILE A 245 3.00 -14.38 5.37
C ILE A 245 1.73 -13.69 5.90
N PRO A 246 0.50 -14.23 5.69
CA PRO A 246 -0.69 -13.72 6.35
C PRO A 246 -0.61 -13.99 7.86
N VAL A 247 -1.01 -13.04 8.72
CA VAL A 247 -0.95 -13.24 10.18
C VAL A 247 -1.80 -14.45 10.61
N PHE A 248 -2.97 -14.66 9.99
CA PHE A 248 -3.84 -15.80 10.29
C PHE A 248 -3.17 -17.17 10.06
N SER A 249 -2.14 -17.22 9.21
CA SER A 249 -1.41 -18.44 8.89
C SER A 249 -0.34 -18.82 9.91
N LEU A 250 -0.03 -17.95 10.88
CA LEU A 250 0.95 -18.25 11.92
C LEU A 250 0.47 -19.35 12.88
N ARG A 251 1.42 -19.91 13.64
CA ARG A 251 1.18 -20.98 14.60
C ARG A 251 2.24 -20.94 15.71
N SER A 252 1.81 -20.87 16.96
CA SER A 252 2.59 -21.17 18.16
C SER A 252 1.92 -22.30 18.96
N GLU A 253 2.52 -22.69 20.08
CA GLU A 253 1.85 -23.55 21.07
C GLU A 253 0.65 -22.83 21.74
N LYS A 254 0.62 -21.48 21.70
CA LYS A 254 -0.41 -20.64 22.32
C LYS A 254 -1.57 -20.30 21.39
N SER A 255 -1.37 -20.18 20.07
CA SER A 255 -2.38 -19.79 19.08
C SER A 255 -3.75 -20.45 19.31
N PHE A 256 -4.83 -19.68 19.21
CA PHE A 256 -6.19 -20.22 19.28
C PHE A 256 -6.67 -20.72 17.90
N GLY A 257 -5.96 -21.72 17.33
CA GLY A 257 -6.27 -22.30 16.01
C GLY A 257 -5.98 -21.42 14.78
N VAL A 258 -5.72 -20.13 14.99
CA VAL A 258 -5.34 -19.12 14.00
C VAL A 258 -4.12 -18.37 14.52
N GLY A 259 -3.30 -17.85 13.62
CA GLY A 259 -2.23 -16.94 13.97
C GLY A 259 -2.77 -15.56 14.36
N ASP A 260 -2.27 -14.98 15.46
CA ASP A 260 -2.71 -13.68 15.97
C ASP A 260 -1.57 -12.73 16.36
N LEU A 261 -1.87 -11.63 17.05
CA LEU A 261 -0.88 -10.59 17.37
C LEU A 261 0.23 -11.08 18.30
N GLY A 262 -0.03 -12.07 19.16
CA GLY A 262 1.01 -12.73 19.96
C GLY A 262 1.99 -13.51 19.08
N ASP A 263 1.48 -14.17 18.04
CA ASP A 263 2.29 -14.88 17.05
C ASP A 263 3.11 -13.92 16.17
N LEU A 264 2.57 -12.75 15.82
CA LEU A 264 3.30 -11.73 15.06
C LEU A 264 4.49 -11.16 15.85
N HIS A 265 4.40 -11.03 17.18
CA HIS A 265 5.57 -10.71 18.03
C HIS A 265 6.66 -11.77 17.91
N MET A 266 6.30 -13.06 17.97
CA MET A 266 7.26 -14.16 17.83
C MET A 266 7.89 -14.23 16.43
N LEU A 267 7.17 -13.80 15.39
CA LEU A 267 7.74 -13.65 14.04
C LEU A 267 8.78 -12.51 13.96
N VAL A 268 8.61 -11.41 14.70
CA VAL A 268 9.64 -10.36 14.85
C VAL A 268 10.91 -10.91 15.50
N ASP A 269 10.79 -11.75 16.52
CA ASP A 269 11.93 -12.41 17.15
C ASP A 269 12.68 -13.36 16.18
N TRP A 270 11.95 -14.06 15.31
CA TRP A 270 12.55 -14.90 14.26
C TRP A 270 13.21 -14.09 13.15
N ALA A 271 12.58 -13.01 12.68
CA ALA A 271 13.17 -12.09 11.71
C ALA A 271 14.48 -11.50 12.24
N ARG A 272 14.52 -11.09 13.51
CA ARG A 272 15.74 -10.64 14.19
C ARG A 272 16.81 -11.74 14.23
N LYS A 273 16.46 -12.97 14.64
CA LYS A 273 17.39 -14.12 14.68
C LYS A 273 17.99 -14.43 13.30
N THR A 274 17.22 -14.24 12.23
CA THR A 274 17.65 -14.53 10.85
C THR A 274 18.23 -13.31 10.10
N HIS A 275 18.53 -12.22 10.81
CA HIS A 275 19.05 -10.95 10.25
C HIS A 275 18.14 -10.28 9.19
N GLN A 276 16.86 -10.63 9.15
CA GLN A 276 15.88 -9.94 8.33
C GLN A 276 15.53 -8.57 8.93
N ARG A 277 14.98 -7.68 8.09
CA ARG A 277 14.65 -6.28 8.43
C ARG A 277 13.22 -5.88 8.12
N ILE A 278 12.45 -6.73 7.46
CA ILE A 278 11.07 -6.42 7.07
C ILE A 278 10.19 -7.65 7.10
N ILE A 279 8.99 -7.50 7.65
CA ILE A 279 7.92 -8.50 7.63
C ILE A 279 6.75 -7.89 6.89
N GLN A 280 6.33 -8.51 5.78
CA GLN A 280 5.07 -8.16 5.13
C GLN A 280 3.94 -9.07 5.61
N VAL A 281 2.81 -8.45 5.92
CA VAL A 281 1.55 -9.13 6.21
C VAL A 281 0.53 -8.86 5.10
N LEU A 282 -0.56 -9.64 5.09
CA LEU A 282 -1.75 -9.33 4.29
C LEU A 282 -2.66 -8.35 5.07
N PRO A 283 -3.78 -7.86 4.51
CA PRO A 283 -4.65 -6.89 5.19
C PRO A 283 -5.16 -7.40 6.54
N MET A 284 -5.19 -6.50 7.53
CA MET A 284 -5.55 -6.78 8.93
C MET A 284 -6.97 -6.29 9.29
N ASN A 285 -7.70 -5.75 8.31
CA ASN A 285 -9.02 -5.15 8.51
C ASN A 285 -10.13 -6.18 8.73
N ASP A 286 -11.18 -5.79 9.46
CA ASP A 286 -12.36 -6.66 9.63
C ASP A 286 -13.09 -6.90 8.30
N THR A 287 -13.42 -8.16 8.05
CA THR A 287 -14.12 -8.67 6.85
C THR A 287 -15.45 -9.34 7.18
N THR A 288 -15.84 -9.37 8.47
CA THR A 288 -17.02 -10.10 8.96
C THR A 288 -18.33 -9.55 8.36
N MET A 289 -18.95 -10.31 7.46
CA MET A 289 -20.19 -9.98 6.75
C MET A 289 -21.30 -11.00 6.99
N THR A 290 -20.94 -12.28 7.06
CA THR A 290 -21.86 -13.43 7.13
C THR A 290 -21.57 -14.38 8.31
N HIS A 291 -20.43 -14.22 8.98
CA HIS A 291 -19.83 -15.18 9.91
C HIS A 291 -19.50 -16.55 9.30
N THR A 292 -19.50 -16.67 7.97
CA THR A 292 -19.14 -17.91 7.26
C THR A 292 -17.75 -17.81 6.61
N ARG A 293 -17.23 -18.94 6.12
CA ARG A 293 -15.93 -19.05 5.46
C ARG A 293 -15.64 -18.04 4.34
N VAL A 294 -16.66 -17.43 3.72
CA VAL A 294 -16.46 -16.43 2.64
C VAL A 294 -15.84 -15.14 3.18
N ASP A 295 -16.09 -14.82 4.45
CA ASP A 295 -15.53 -13.68 5.16
C ASP A 295 -14.00 -13.82 5.38
N SER A 296 -13.42 -15.01 5.13
CA SER A 296 -11.97 -15.24 5.27
C SER A 296 -11.11 -14.46 4.26
N TYR A 297 -11.70 -13.90 3.20
CA TYR A 297 -11.00 -13.16 2.15
C TYR A 297 -10.54 -11.75 2.61
N PRO A 298 -9.24 -11.53 2.90
CA PRO A 298 -8.79 -10.34 3.63
C PRO A 298 -8.91 -9.02 2.85
N TYR A 299 -9.11 -9.07 1.53
CA TYR A 299 -9.25 -7.87 0.69
C TYR A 299 -10.70 -7.33 0.66
N SER A 300 -11.69 -8.10 1.13
CA SER A 300 -13.10 -7.67 1.20
C SER A 300 -13.47 -7.01 2.53
N ALA A 301 -12.67 -6.02 2.95
CA ALA A 301 -12.86 -5.33 4.23
C ALA A 301 -14.24 -4.64 4.35
N ILE A 302 -14.89 -4.79 5.51
CA ILE A 302 -16.12 -4.07 5.87
C ILE A 302 -15.84 -2.69 6.46
N SER A 303 -14.63 -2.42 6.95
CA SER A 303 -14.18 -1.06 7.26
C SER A 303 -12.68 -0.91 7.01
N ILE A 304 -12.27 0.23 6.46
CA ILE A 304 -10.85 0.60 6.31
C ILE A 304 -10.14 0.88 7.64
N TYR A 305 -10.87 1.08 8.74
CA TYR A 305 -10.30 1.46 10.05
C TYR A 305 -10.24 0.31 11.05
N ALA A 306 -11.27 -0.53 11.10
CA ALA A 306 -11.42 -1.58 12.11
C ALA A 306 -10.49 -2.76 11.85
N LEU A 307 -9.88 -3.30 12.91
CA LEU A 307 -9.07 -4.52 12.89
C LEU A 307 -9.95 -5.76 13.03
N HIS A 308 -9.62 -6.86 12.35
CA HIS A 308 -10.42 -8.08 12.37
C HIS A 308 -10.36 -8.78 13.75
N PRO A 309 -11.52 -9.09 14.39
CA PRO A 309 -11.57 -9.79 15.67
C PRO A 309 -10.76 -11.09 15.81
N MET A 310 -10.43 -11.80 14.73
CA MET A 310 -9.63 -13.03 14.83
C MET A 310 -8.21 -12.79 15.40
N TYR A 311 -7.67 -11.58 15.24
CA TYR A 311 -6.27 -11.26 15.59
C TYR A 311 -6.05 -10.91 17.06
N VAL A 312 -7.07 -10.98 17.93
CA VAL A 312 -6.91 -10.76 19.37
C VAL A 312 -6.09 -11.89 20.01
N ASP A 313 -4.98 -11.58 20.67
CA ASP A 313 -4.28 -12.54 21.54
C ASP A 313 -5.06 -12.68 22.85
N LEU A 314 -5.68 -13.84 23.05
CA LEU A 314 -6.44 -14.14 24.27
C LEU A 314 -5.54 -14.36 25.49
N SER A 315 -4.28 -14.74 25.29
CA SER A 315 -3.31 -14.91 26.38
C SER A 315 -2.83 -13.57 26.94
N ALA A 316 -2.75 -12.54 26.09
CA ALA A 316 -2.51 -11.16 26.50
C ALA A 316 -3.76 -10.42 27.02
N LEU A 317 -4.96 -10.95 26.79
CA LEU A 317 -6.21 -10.35 27.28
C LEU A 317 -6.44 -10.57 28.78
N GLY A 318 -6.02 -11.73 29.31
CA GLY A 318 -6.25 -12.14 30.69
C GLY A 318 -7.14 -13.38 30.80
N THR A 319 -7.22 -13.99 31.99
CA THR A 319 -7.97 -15.23 32.25
C THR A 319 -9.39 -14.94 32.72
N LEU A 320 -10.38 -15.73 32.27
CA LEU A 320 -11.76 -15.64 32.77
C LEU A 320 -11.84 -15.95 34.28
N LYS A 321 -12.74 -15.27 34.98
CA LYS A 321 -12.99 -15.46 36.44
C LYS A 321 -13.59 -16.82 36.78
N ASP A 322 -14.31 -17.42 35.84
CA ASP A 322 -14.93 -18.74 35.98
C ASP A 322 -13.93 -19.84 35.52
N PRO A 323 -13.49 -20.75 36.42
CA PRO A 323 -12.54 -21.80 36.08
C PRO A 323 -13.08 -22.86 35.10
N GLU A 324 -14.39 -23.12 35.08
CA GLU A 324 -15.01 -24.07 34.15
C GLU A 324 -15.07 -23.48 32.74
N ARG A 325 -15.42 -22.19 32.61
CA ARG A 325 -15.33 -21.47 31.33
C ARG A 325 -13.88 -21.38 30.84
N ALA A 326 -12.94 -21.03 31.72
CA ALA A 326 -11.51 -21.02 31.39
C ALA A 326 -11.02 -22.40 30.91
N ALA A 327 -11.41 -23.49 31.58
CA ALA A 327 -11.09 -24.85 31.17
C ALA A 327 -11.73 -25.26 29.83
N PHE A 328 -12.99 -24.86 29.59
CA PHE A 328 -13.68 -25.05 28.31
C PHE A 328 -12.92 -24.40 27.15
N TYR A 329 -12.55 -23.13 27.29
CA TYR A 329 -11.79 -22.42 26.26
C TYR A 329 -10.37 -22.96 26.10
N ALA A 330 -9.69 -23.40 27.17
CA ALA A 330 -8.42 -24.10 27.07
C ALA A 330 -8.54 -25.47 26.37
N GLY A 331 -9.70 -26.13 26.46
CA GLY A 331 -10.02 -27.31 25.65
C GLY A 331 -10.16 -26.98 24.17
N LYS A 332 -10.91 -25.92 23.84
CA LYS A 332 -11.10 -25.46 22.45
C LYS A 332 -9.84 -24.89 21.82
N GLN A 333 -8.97 -24.25 22.59
CA GLN A 333 -7.63 -23.84 22.14
C GLN A 333 -6.84 -25.05 21.62
N LYS A 334 -6.80 -26.15 22.38
CA LYS A 334 -6.10 -27.37 21.99
C LYS A 334 -6.72 -28.06 20.78
N GLU A 335 -8.06 -28.16 20.75
CA GLU A 335 -8.82 -28.75 19.64
C GLU A 335 -8.53 -28.03 18.31
N LEU A 336 -8.53 -26.69 18.33
CA LEU A 336 -8.31 -25.89 17.12
C LEU A 336 -6.83 -25.73 16.78
N ASN A 337 -5.92 -25.60 17.75
CA ASN A 337 -4.49 -25.52 17.48
C ASN A 337 -3.91 -26.82 16.92
N ALA A 338 -4.57 -27.96 17.13
CA ALA A 338 -4.23 -29.24 16.50
C ALA A 338 -4.52 -29.29 14.99
N LYS A 339 -5.37 -28.42 14.42
CA LYS A 339 -5.76 -28.46 13.00
C LYS A 339 -4.64 -27.96 12.06
N ASP A 340 -4.47 -28.63 10.92
CA ASP A 340 -3.46 -28.34 9.88
C ASP A 340 -3.80 -27.14 8.97
N THR A 341 -5.03 -26.63 9.07
CA THR A 341 -5.56 -25.43 8.42
C THR A 341 -6.37 -24.62 9.43
N VAL A 342 -6.52 -23.32 9.18
CA VAL A 342 -7.40 -22.47 9.99
C VAL A 342 -8.86 -22.93 9.83
N ASP A 343 -9.61 -22.94 10.93
CA ASP A 343 -11.06 -23.15 10.93
C ASP A 343 -11.74 -21.83 11.33
N TYR A 344 -11.92 -20.95 10.34
CA TYR A 344 -12.32 -19.55 10.52
C TYR A 344 -13.58 -19.41 11.38
N GLU A 345 -14.57 -20.25 11.10
CA GLU A 345 -15.92 -20.15 11.65
C GLU A 345 -15.93 -20.53 13.15
N GLU A 346 -15.31 -21.65 13.53
CA GLU A 346 -15.17 -22.04 14.94
C GLU A 346 -14.19 -21.14 15.70
N VAL A 347 -13.08 -20.71 15.07
CA VAL A 347 -12.11 -19.79 15.68
C VAL A 347 -12.76 -18.46 16.03
N LEU A 348 -13.40 -17.79 15.07
CA LEU A 348 -14.00 -16.47 15.26
C LEU A 348 -15.07 -16.51 16.36
N LYS A 349 -15.96 -17.51 16.28
CA LYS A 349 -17.00 -17.82 17.28
C LYS A 349 -16.44 -17.95 18.70
N TYR A 350 -15.40 -18.76 18.92
CA TYR A 350 -14.87 -18.96 20.26
C TYR A 350 -13.98 -17.81 20.75
N LYS A 351 -13.20 -17.15 19.89
CA LYS A 351 -12.42 -15.96 20.29
C LYS A 351 -13.35 -14.79 20.65
N LEU A 352 -14.41 -14.56 19.88
CA LEU A 352 -15.45 -13.58 20.23
C LEU A 352 -16.16 -13.93 21.54
N GLY A 353 -16.60 -15.18 21.73
CA GLY A 353 -17.25 -15.61 22.97
C GLY A 353 -16.37 -15.44 24.20
N TYR A 354 -15.07 -15.75 24.11
CA TYR A 354 -14.12 -15.48 25.18
C TYR A 354 -14.04 -13.98 25.51
N CYS A 355 -13.91 -13.14 24.48
CA CYS A 355 -13.88 -11.69 24.66
C CYS A 355 -15.18 -11.15 25.27
N GLN A 356 -16.35 -11.72 24.93
CA GLN A 356 -17.64 -11.34 25.51
C GLN A 356 -17.75 -11.73 26.98
N GLU A 357 -17.33 -12.94 27.37
CA GLU A 357 -17.31 -13.37 28.77
C GLU A 357 -16.29 -12.58 29.60
N TYR A 358 -15.14 -12.26 29.03
CA TYR A 358 -14.16 -11.37 29.66
C TYR A 358 -14.72 -9.95 29.83
N PHE A 359 -15.39 -9.40 28.80
CA PHE A 359 -16.02 -8.09 28.84
C PHE A 359 -17.18 -8.03 29.86
N ALA A 360 -17.97 -9.08 30.01
CA ALA A 360 -18.98 -9.16 31.07
C ALA A 360 -18.36 -9.17 32.49
N GLY A 361 -17.15 -9.72 32.65
CA GLY A 361 -16.46 -9.82 33.93
C GLY A 361 -15.54 -8.65 34.32
N GLU A 362 -14.93 -7.97 33.35
CA GLU A 362 -13.93 -6.88 33.55
C GLU A 362 -14.16 -5.65 32.64
N GLY A 363 -15.02 -5.75 31.62
CA GLY A 363 -15.16 -4.75 30.58
C GLY A 363 -15.43 -3.35 31.12
N LYS A 364 -16.33 -3.20 32.10
CA LYS A 364 -16.60 -1.89 32.72
C LYS A 364 -15.34 -1.25 33.32
N ALA A 365 -14.49 -2.01 34.00
CA ALA A 365 -13.26 -1.48 34.59
C ALA A 365 -12.29 -0.98 33.50
N VAL A 366 -12.25 -1.64 32.34
CA VAL A 366 -11.48 -1.20 31.17
C VAL A 366 -12.09 0.04 30.52
N LEU A 367 -13.41 0.07 30.31
CA LEU A 367 -14.14 1.24 29.78
C LEU A 367 -13.97 2.47 30.68
N ASP A 368 -13.80 2.27 31.99
CA ASP A 368 -13.61 3.38 32.93
C ASP A 368 -12.20 3.99 32.94
N THR A 369 -11.20 3.35 32.30
CA THR A 369 -9.82 3.85 32.26
C THR A 369 -9.66 5.17 31.47
N PRO A 370 -8.73 6.06 31.87
CA PRO A 370 -8.35 7.23 31.07
C PRO A 370 -7.90 6.86 29.64
N GLU A 371 -7.15 5.77 29.51
CA GLU A 371 -6.56 5.32 28.24
C GLU A 371 -7.63 4.86 27.25
N PHE A 372 -8.67 4.14 27.72
CA PHE A 372 -9.83 3.81 26.88
C PHE A 372 -10.62 5.07 26.49
N LYS A 373 -10.85 5.99 27.43
CA LYS A 373 -11.63 7.21 27.19
C LYS A 373 -10.94 8.13 26.17
N GLU A 374 -9.62 8.22 26.23
CA GLU A 374 -8.80 8.92 25.22
C GLU A 374 -8.85 8.21 23.85
N PHE A 375 -8.67 6.88 23.80
CA PHE A 375 -8.82 6.11 22.56
C PHE A 375 -10.20 6.31 21.91
N LEU A 376 -11.28 6.28 22.70
CA LEU A 376 -12.64 6.50 22.21
C LEU A 376 -12.82 7.93 21.69
N ALA A 377 -12.28 8.95 22.37
CA ALA A 377 -12.33 10.33 21.92
C ALA A 377 -11.59 10.54 20.59
N GLN A 378 -10.40 9.95 20.45
CA GLN A 378 -9.61 10.01 19.21
C GLN A 378 -10.28 9.27 18.04
N ASN A 379 -11.04 8.21 18.31
CA ASN A 379 -11.58 7.30 17.28
C ASN A 379 -13.11 7.40 17.06
N GLU A 380 -13.87 8.23 17.81
CA GLU A 380 -15.35 8.38 17.74
C GLU A 380 -15.86 8.42 16.29
N SER A 381 -15.17 9.19 15.44
CA SER A 381 -15.58 9.49 14.06
C SER A 381 -15.78 8.27 13.16
N TRP A 382 -15.03 7.17 13.38
CA TRP A 382 -15.17 5.90 12.65
C TRP A 382 -15.64 4.76 13.54
N LEU A 383 -15.27 4.76 14.82
CA LEU A 383 -15.57 3.66 15.74
C LEU A 383 -17.06 3.61 16.10
N MET A 384 -17.71 4.77 16.25
CA MET A 384 -19.14 4.89 16.49
C MET A 384 -19.98 4.29 15.33
N PRO A 385 -19.80 4.68 14.05
CA PRO A 385 -20.53 4.05 12.95
C PRO A 385 -20.13 2.59 12.71
N TYR A 386 -18.89 2.18 12.95
CA TYR A 386 -18.49 0.75 12.87
C TYR A 386 -19.21 -0.13 13.90
N ALA A 387 -19.29 0.30 15.16
CA ALA A 387 -20.01 -0.44 16.20
C ALA A 387 -21.51 -0.51 15.91
N THR A 388 -22.12 0.60 15.44
CA THR A 388 -23.53 0.59 15.01
C THR A 388 -23.75 -0.29 13.78
N TYR A 389 -22.83 -0.31 12.81
CA TYR A 389 -22.88 -1.21 11.66
C TYR A 389 -22.88 -2.68 12.11
N CYS A 390 -22.01 -3.04 13.05
CA CYS A 390 -21.97 -4.41 13.59
C CYS A 390 -23.29 -4.78 14.28
N PHE A 391 -23.81 -3.91 15.15
CA PHE A 391 -25.12 -4.10 15.79
C PHE A 391 -26.26 -4.26 14.77
N LEU A 392 -26.27 -3.46 13.70
CA LEU A 392 -27.28 -3.54 12.63
C LEU A 392 -27.14 -4.82 11.79
N ARG A 393 -25.90 -5.24 11.47
CA ARG A 393 -25.61 -6.50 10.77
C ARG A 393 -26.20 -7.70 11.51
N GLU A 394 -25.99 -7.80 12.83
CA GLU A 394 -26.59 -8.86 13.63
C GLU A 394 -28.12 -8.70 13.74
N SER A 395 -28.61 -7.48 14.00
CA SER A 395 -30.05 -7.21 14.19
C SER A 395 -30.92 -7.52 12.98
N TYR A 396 -30.37 -7.39 11.77
CA TYR A 396 -31.06 -7.68 10.50
C TYR A 396 -30.61 -9.01 9.85
N GLY A 397 -29.61 -9.69 10.41
CA GLY A 397 -29.05 -10.95 9.87
C GLY A 397 -28.39 -10.82 8.49
N THR A 398 -27.97 -9.61 8.10
CA THR A 398 -27.37 -9.33 6.78
C THR A 398 -26.49 -8.08 6.82
N SER A 399 -25.38 -8.10 6.07
CA SER A 399 -24.53 -6.92 5.85
C SER A 399 -25.12 -5.93 4.84
N ASP A 400 -26.11 -6.35 4.03
CA ASP A 400 -26.74 -5.49 3.02
C ASP A 400 -27.64 -4.44 3.67
N PHE A 401 -27.07 -3.24 3.85
CA PHE A 401 -27.75 -2.12 4.46
C PHE A 401 -29.02 -1.67 3.71
N SER A 402 -29.21 -2.01 2.43
CA SER A 402 -30.47 -1.72 1.74
C SER A 402 -31.68 -2.42 2.39
N GLN A 403 -31.43 -3.53 3.10
CA GLN A 403 -32.44 -4.33 3.80
C GLN A 403 -32.69 -3.87 5.25
N TRP A 404 -31.86 -2.97 5.80
CA TRP A 404 -31.95 -2.48 7.19
C TRP A 404 -33.10 -1.49 7.45
N GLN A 405 -34.15 -1.54 6.64
CA GLN A 405 -35.37 -0.71 6.74
C GLN A 405 -35.03 0.78 6.92
N GLY A 406 -35.40 1.38 8.05
CA GLY A 406 -35.13 2.80 8.36
C GLY A 406 -33.68 3.16 8.68
N ASN A 407 -32.73 2.24 8.53
CA ASN A 407 -31.28 2.49 8.69
C ASN A 407 -30.51 2.38 7.37
N SER A 408 -31.18 2.12 6.24
CA SER A 408 -30.54 1.90 4.93
C SER A 408 -29.73 3.10 4.43
N THR A 409 -30.14 4.31 4.79
CA THR A 409 -29.34 5.53 4.67
C THR A 409 -28.75 5.90 6.03
N TYR A 410 -27.43 6.10 6.08
CA TYR A 410 -26.74 6.52 7.31
C TYR A 410 -27.30 7.84 7.88
N ASN A 411 -27.51 7.87 9.20
CA ASN A 411 -27.99 9.04 9.92
C ASN A 411 -27.19 9.23 11.22
N LYS A 412 -26.31 10.24 11.25
CA LYS A 412 -25.42 10.52 12.39
C LYS A 412 -26.16 10.74 13.71
N THR A 413 -27.38 11.30 13.69
CA THR A 413 -28.18 11.49 14.91
C THR A 413 -28.72 10.17 15.43
N ARG A 414 -29.28 9.31 14.55
CA ARG A 414 -29.78 7.99 14.94
C ARG A 414 -28.66 7.08 15.47
N VAL A 415 -27.50 7.11 14.81
CA VAL A 415 -26.28 6.42 15.25
C VAL A 415 -25.86 6.90 16.64
N ARG A 416 -25.81 8.22 16.87
CA ARG A 416 -25.54 8.78 18.21
C ARG A 416 -26.59 8.40 19.26
N THR A 417 -27.85 8.18 18.90
CA THR A 417 -28.88 7.69 19.84
C THR A 417 -28.65 6.23 20.24
N LEU A 418 -28.22 5.37 19.30
CA LEU A 418 -27.89 3.96 19.58
C LEU A 418 -26.62 3.84 20.43
N CYS A 419 -25.65 4.72 20.23
CA CYS A 419 -24.39 4.74 20.99
C CYS A 419 -24.46 5.44 22.36
N ARG A 420 -25.65 5.59 22.96
CA ARG A 420 -25.81 6.10 24.34
C ARG A 420 -25.81 4.96 25.35
N GLU A 421 -25.31 5.21 26.56
CA GLU A 421 -25.30 4.23 27.67
C GLU A 421 -26.70 3.78 28.13
N ASP A 422 -27.75 4.56 27.81
CA ASP A 422 -29.15 4.26 28.11
C ASP A 422 -29.93 3.68 26.90
N SER A 423 -29.23 3.20 25.87
CA SER A 423 -29.83 2.51 24.72
C SER A 423 -29.78 1.00 24.85
N ASP A 424 -30.81 0.30 24.37
CA ASP A 424 -30.86 -1.18 24.31
C ASP A 424 -29.70 -1.78 23.48
N ALA A 425 -29.10 -1.02 22.57
CA ALA A 425 -27.96 -1.41 21.74
C ALA A 425 -26.58 -1.19 22.39
N TRP A 426 -26.55 -0.61 23.60
CA TRP A 426 -25.30 -0.29 24.29
C TRP A 426 -24.41 -1.49 24.63
N PRO A 427 -24.91 -2.69 25.02
CA PRO A 427 -24.06 -3.83 25.32
C PRO A 427 -23.18 -4.25 24.14
N GLU A 428 -23.75 -4.35 22.94
CA GLU A 428 -23.06 -4.74 21.71
C GLU A 428 -22.12 -3.63 21.21
N ILE A 429 -22.55 -2.37 21.31
CA ILE A 429 -21.74 -1.21 20.90
C ILE A 429 -20.52 -1.02 21.81
N SER A 430 -20.71 -1.09 23.13
CA SER A 430 -19.61 -0.96 24.10
C SER A 430 -18.65 -2.16 24.06
N PHE A 431 -19.14 -3.37 23.82
CA PHE A 431 -18.29 -4.53 23.50
C PHE A 431 -17.46 -4.29 22.23
N SER A 432 -18.07 -3.74 21.17
CA SER A 432 -17.37 -3.42 19.92
C SER A 432 -16.27 -2.37 20.11
N TYR A 433 -16.51 -1.35 20.94
CA TYR A 433 -15.49 -0.36 21.32
C TYR A 433 -14.34 -0.99 22.10
N PHE A 434 -14.66 -1.81 23.11
CA PHE A 434 -13.68 -2.55 23.91
C PHE A 434 -12.79 -3.47 23.06
N LEU A 435 -13.38 -4.22 22.14
CA LEU A 435 -12.65 -5.15 21.29
C LEU A 435 -11.67 -4.43 20.34
N GLN A 436 -12.10 -3.31 19.73
CA GLN A 436 -11.21 -2.49 18.90
C GLN A 436 -10.09 -1.80 19.70
N TYR A 437 -10.35 -1.41 20.96
CA TYR A 437 -9.33 -0.91 21.89
C TYR A 437 -8.27 -1.97 22.23
N VAL A 438 -8.71 -3.19 22.56
CA VAL A 438 -7.80 -4.34 22.82
C VAL A 438 -6.94 -4.62 21.59
N LEU A 439 -7.54 -4.74 20.41
CA LEU A 439 -6.83 -4.98 19.15
C LEU A 439 -5.83 -3.87 18.81
N HIS A 440 -6.22 -2.59 19.00
CA HIS A 440 -5.33 -1.45 18.79
C HIS A 440 -4.09 -1.52 19.71
N ASN A 441 -4.30 -1.73 21.01
CA ASN A 441 -3.20 -1.80 21.98
C ASN A 441 -2.26 -2.98 21.71
N GLN A 442 -2.81 -4.17 21.41
CA GLN A 442 -2.01 -5.33 21.07
C GLN A 442 -1.20 -5.09 19.79
N PHE A 443 -1.82 -4.56 18.72
CA PHE A 443 -1.12 -4.38 17.44
C PHE A 443 -0.10 -3.26 17.50
N LYS A 444 -0.41 -2.16 18.20
CA LYS A 444 0.56 -1.09 18.45
C LYS A 444 1.75 -1.57 19.27
N SER A 445 1.54 -2.42 20.29
CA SER A 445 2.62 -3.03 21.06
C SER A 445 3.57 -3.86 20.18
N VAL A 446 3.02 -4.67 19.27
CA VAL A 446 3.83 -5.47 18.31
C VAL A 446 4.57 -4.58 17.30
N SER A 447 3.92 -3.53 16.80
CA SER A 447 4.53 -2.55 15.88
C SER A 447 5.70 -1.81 16.53
N ASP A 448 5.52 -1.31 17.75
CA ASP A 448 6.56 -0.60 18.48
C ASP A 448 7.68 -1.56 18.95
N TYR A 449 7.39 -2.84 19.18
CA TYR A 449 8.41 -3.88 19.37
C TYR A 449 9.24 -4.13 18.09
N ALA A 450 8.60 -4.21 16.92
CA ALA A 450 9.28 -4.36 15.63
C ALA A 450 10.22 -3.16 15.37
N ARG A 451 9.70 -1.93 15.49
CA ARG A 451 10.46 -0.67 15.42
C ARG A 451 11.69 -0.67 16.33
N LYS A 452 11.50 -1.01 17.61
CA LYS A 452 12.59 -1.07 18.61
C LYS A 452 13.72 -2.03 18.20
N ASN A 453 13.38 -3.13 17.54
CA ASN A 453 14.31 -4.17 17.07
C ASN A 453 14.88 -3.93 15.65
N GLY A 454 14.53 -2.83 14.98
CA GLY A 454 14.97 -2.57 13.60
C GLY A 454 14.32 -3.50 12.57
N VAL A 455 13.06 -3.87 12.81
CA VAL A 455 12.21 -4.62 11.86
C VAL A 455 11.05 -3.73 11.43
N VAL A 456 10.89 -3.55 10.13
CA VAL A 456 9.75 -2.83 9.53
C VAL A 456 8.57 -3.78 9.42
N LEU A 457 7.40 -3.37 9.93
CA LEU A 457 6.15 -4.00 9.54
C LEU A 457 5.64 -3.34 8.26
N LYS A 458 5.43 -4.16 7.23
CA LYS A 458 4.91 -3.78 5.93
C LYS A 458 3.48 -4.25 5.76
N GLY A 459 2.54 -3.30 5.72
CA GLY A 459 1.13 -3.59 5.48
C GLY A 459 0.83 -3.92 4.02
N ASP A 460 -0.42 -4.31 3.79
CA ASP A 460 -1.01 -4.46 2.46
C ASP A 460 -2.39 -3.80 2.47
N LEU A 461 -2.68 -2.97 1.47
CA LEU A 461 -3.81 -2.07 1.44
C LEU A 461 -4.67 -2.34 0.20
N PRO A 462 -5.82 -3.05 0.33
CA PRO A 462 -6.67 -3.44 -0.79
C PRO A 462 -7.10 -2.26 -1.66
N ILE A 463 -7.18 -2.44 -2.99
CA ILE A 463 -7.61 -1.35 -3.87
C ILE A 463 -9.05 -0.90 -3.55
N GLY A 464 -9.93 -1.83 -3.18
CA GLY A 464 -11.34 -1.58 -2.88
C GLY A 464 -11.73 -1.72 -1.40
N VAL A 465 -13.05 -1.78 -1.19
CA VAL A 465 -13.74 -2.15 0.05
C VAL A 465 -14.97 -2.98 -0.31
N SER A 466 -15.54 -3.72 0.65
CA SER A 466 -16.81 -4.43 0.43
C SER A 466 -17.91 -3.47 -0.02
N ARG A 467 -18.76 -3.94 -0.95
CA ARG A 467 -19.93 -3.19 -1.45
C ARG A 467 -20.90 -2.80 -0.35
N THR A 468 -20.98 -3.58 0.71
CA THR A 468 -21.84 -3.31 1.87
C THR A 468 -21.02 -2.90 3.10
N SER A 469 -19.88 -2.22 2.92
CA SER A 469 -18.99 -1.73 3.99
C SER A 469 -19.57 -0.53 4.77
N VAL A 470 -18.98 -0.26 5.94
CA VAL A 470 -19.23 0.94 6.75
C VAL A 470 -18.99 2.20 5.93
N GLU A 471 -17.92 2.27 5.13
CA GLU A 471 -17.64 3.47 4.34
C GLU A 471 -18.59 3.63 3.14
N ALA A 472 -19.06 2.54 2.53
CA ALA A 472 -20.11 2.58 1.52
C ALA A 472 -21.47 3.02 2.09
N TRP A 473 -21.77 2.67 3.35
CA TRP A 473 -22.99 3.11 4.05
C TRP A 473 -22.92 4.58 4.52
N THR A 474 -21.76 5.00 5.05
CA THR A 474 -21.58 6.32 5.70
C THR A 474 -21.12 7.45 4.77
N GLU A 475 -20.26 7.16 3.79
CA GLU A 475 -19.75 8.14 2.82
C GLU A 475 -19.99 7.70 1.33
N PRO A 476 -21.21 7.25 0.93
CA PRO A 476 -21.50 6.70 -0.40
C PRO A 476 -21.14 7.62 -1.59
N LYS A 477 -21.03 8.94 -1.35
CA LYS A 477 -20.60 9.93 -2.35
C LYS A 477 -19.28 9.59 -3.06
N TYR A 478 -18.40 8.81 -2.42
CA TYR A 478 -17.10 8.42 -2.96
C TYR A 478 -17.13 7.18 -3.87
N PHE A 479 -18.29 6.55 -4.07
CA PHE A 479 -18.41 5.25 -4.72
C PHE A 479 -19.45 5.25 -5.85
N ASN A 480 -19.09 4.68 -7.00
CA ASN A 480 -20.03 4.43 -8.10
C ASN A 480 -20.71 3.08 -7.87
N MET A 481 -21.82 3.07 -7.14
CA MET A 481 -22.52 1.82 -6.76
C MET A 481 -23.08 1.02 -7.96
N ASN A 482 -23.13 1.61 -9.16
CA ASN A 482 -23.63 0.97 -10.39
C ASN A 482 -22.54 0.23 -11.19
N GLY A 483 -21.27 0.27 -10.77
CA GLY A 483 -20.16 -0.48 -11.37
C GLY A 483 -19.54 -1.46 -10.39
N GLN A 484 -18.87 -2.50 -10.89
CA GLN A 484 -18.08 -3.47 -10.13
C GLN A 484 -16.61 -3.34 -10.54
N ALA A 485 -15.67 -3.30 -9.59
CA ALA A 485 -14.23 -3.34 -9.90
C ALA A 485 -13.81 -4.78 -10.24
N GLY A 486 -12.82 -4.92 -11.11
CA GLY A 486 -12.29 -6.22 -11.51
C GLY A 486 -10.98 -6.11 -12.30
N ALA A 487 -10.71 -7.12 -13.12
CA ALA A 487 -9.59 -7.14 -14.07
C ALA A 487 -10.06 -7.64 -15.46
N PRO A 488 -9.43 -7.17 -16.56
CA PRO A 488 -9.60 -7.78 -17.87
C PRO A 488 -9.06 -9.23 -17.88
N PRO A 489 -9.28 -10.01 -18.95
CA PRO A 489 -8.62 -11.30 -19.13
C PRO A 489 -7.09 -11.21 -19.07
N ASP A 490 -6.49 -12.22 -18.44
CA ASP A 490 -5.05 -12.44 -18.32
C ASP A 490 -4.74 -13.94 -18.39
N ASP A 491 -3.46 -14.31 -18.29
CA ASP A 491 -2.98 -15.71 -18.32
C ASP A 491 -3.53 -16.58 -17.17
N PHE A 492 -4.13 -15.98 -16.13
CA PHE A 492 -4.72 -16.66 -14.98
C PHE A 492 -6.25 -16.78 -15.06
N SER A 493 -6.93 -15.89 -15.80
CA SER A 493 -8.37 -15.95 -16.07
C SER A 493 -8.74 -15.44 -17.46
N MET A 494 -9.03 -16.38 -18.37
CA MET A 494 -9.54 -16.10 -19.73
C MET A 494 -10.84 -15.30 -19.79
N ASN A 495 -11.63 -15.28 -18.70
CA ASN A 495 -12.90 -14.52 -18.61
C ASN A 495 -12.75 -13.22 -17.79
N GLY A 496 -11.51 -12.81 -17.49
CA GLY A 496 -11.22 -11.71 -16.56
C GLY A 496 -11.63 -12.03 -15.12
N GLN A 497 -11.58 -11.02 -14.26
CA GLN A 497 -11.97 -11.13 -12.86
C GLN A 497 -13.02 -10.07 -12.51
N ASN A 498 -13.92 -10.40 -11.58
CA ASN A 498 -14.89 -9.46 -11.03
C ASN A 498 -14.81 -9.54 -9.50
N TRP A 499 -14.33 -8.48 -8.88
CA TRP A 499 -14.09 -8.41 -7.43
C TRP A 499 -15.30 -7.84 -6.67
N LEU A 500 -16.39 -7.50 -7.37
CA LEU A 500 -17.68 -7.03 -6.84
C LEU A 500 -17.66 -5.70 -6.08
N PHE A 501 -16.50 -5.20 -5.64
CA PHE A 501 -16.31 -3.89 -5.01
C PHE A 501 -16.87 -2.75 -5.89
N PRO A 502 -17.40 -1.65 -5.33
CA PRO A 502 -17.77 -0.48 -6.12
C PRO A 502 -16.52 0.26 -6.62
N THR A 503 -16.60 0.90 -7.78
CA THR A 503 -15.49 1.75 -8.28
C THR A 503 -15.52 3.13 -7.62
N TYR A 504 -14.41 3.86 -7.63
CA TYR A 504 -14.34 5.17 -6.98
C TYR A 504 -14.91 6.31 -7.81
N ASN A 505 -15.64 7.20 -7.15
CA ASN A 505 -15.99 8.53 -7.65
C ASN A 505 -14.81 9.49 -7.41
N TRP A 506 -13.77 9.37 -8.23
CA TRP A 506 -12.56 10.19 -8.14
C TRP A 506 -12.87 11.70 -8.21
N ASP A 507 -13.86 12.11 -9.00
CA ASP A 507 -14.30 13.51 -9.13
C ASP A 507 -14.96 14.06 -7.85
N ALA A 508 -15.46 13.20 -6.96
CA ALA A 508 -15.94 13.61 -5.63
C ALA A 508 -14.80 13.66 -4.62
N MET A 509 -13.86 12.70 -4.68
CA MET A 509 -12.67 12.68 -3.81
C MET A 509 -11.74 13.87 -4.06
N GLU A 510 -11.51 14.23 -5.32
CA GLU A 510 -10.63 15.35 -5.68
C GLU A 510 -11.09 16.68 -5.08
N LYS A 511 -12.41 16.90 -5.03
CA LYS A 511 -13.03 18.13 -4.50
C LYS A 511 -12.84 18.33 -3.00
N ASP A 512 -12.51 17.27 -2.25
CA ASP A 512 -12.08 17.36 -0.84
C ASP A 512 -10.61 16.97 -0.63
N ASN A 513 -9.78 17.13 -1.67
CA ASN A 513 -8.34 16.85 -1.66
C ASN A 513 -8.02 15.41 -1.19
N PHE A 514 -8.82 14.46 -1.67
CA PHE A 514 -8.75 13.02 -1.41
C PHE A 514 -8.89 12.64 0.07
N SER A 515 -9.79 13.32 0.80
CA SER A 515 -9.94 13.18 2.25
C SER A 515 -10.07 11.72 2.71
N TRP A 516 -10.90 10.93 2.03
CA TRP A 516 -11.11 9.50 2.34
C TRP A 516 -9.82 8.67 2.30
N TRP A 517 -9.02 8.80 1.24
CA TRP A 517 -7.74 8.09 1.11
C TRP A 517 -6.69 8.59 2.12
N LYS A 518 -6.69 9.88 2.46
CA LYS A 518 -5.79 10.43 3.48
C LYS A 518 -6.10 9.90 4.88
N LYS A 519 -7.38 9.81 5.26
CA LYS A 519 -7.81 9.11 6.49
C LYS A 519 -7.34 7.65 6.50
N ARG A 520 -7.45 6.96 5.35
CA ARG A 520 -7.02 5.56 5.16
C ARG A 520 -5.52 5.37 5.38
N PHE A 521 -4.70 6.23 4.78
CA PHE A 521 -3.24 6.20 4.96
C PHE A 521 -2.82 6.57 6.39
N ALA A 522 -3.50 7.56 7.00
CA ALA A 522 -3.25 7.94 8.39
C ALA A 522 -3.54 6.79 9.36
N LYS A 523 -4.68 6.09 9.25
CA LYS A 523 -4.98 4.97 10.15
C LYS A 523 -4.05 3.77 9.96
N LEU A 524 -3.51 3.57 8.76
CA LEU A 524 -2.55 2.51 8.48
C LEU A 524 -1.19 2.77 9.16
N SER A 525 -0.79 4.04 9.35
CA SER A 525 0.50 4.39 9.96
C SER A 525 0.57 4.21 11.48
N ASP A 526 -0.58 3.99 12.16
CA ASP A 526 -0.64 3.53 13.56
C ASP A 526 0.25 2.29 13.78
N TYR A 527 0.21 1.36 12.82
CA TYR A 527 0.76 0.00 12.95
C TYR A 527 1.89 -0.32 11.95
N PHE A 528 1.99 0.40 10.84
CA PHE A 528 2.92 0.10 9.76
C PHE A 528 3.85 1.26 9.44
N ASP A 529 5.03 0.93 8.91
CA ASP A 529 6.02 1.91 8.44
C ASP A 529 6.30 1.81 6.92
N CYS A 530 5.75 0.79 6.28
CA CYS A 530 5.77 0.54 4.86
C CYS A 530 4.43 -0.10 4.46
N PHE A 531 3.97 0.05 3.21
CA PHE A 531 2.77 -0.66 2.74
C PHE A 531 2.81 -0.98 1.24
N ARG A 532 2.14 -2.06 0.84
CA ARG A 532 1.71 -2.30 -0.54
C ARG A 532 0.39 -1.57 -0.77
N ILE A 533 0.32 -0.76 -1.84
CA ILE A 533 -0.93 -0.45 -2.52
C ILE A 533 -1.21 -1.63 -3.46
N ASP A 534 -2.24 -2.38 -3.13
CA ASP A 534 -2.83 -3.42 -3.97
C ASP A 534 -3.36 -2.79 -5.28
N HIS A 535 -3.09 -3.41 -6.42
CA HIS A 535 -3.50 -2.96 -7.75
C HIS A 535 -3.34 -1.44 -7.98
N ILE A 536 -2.10 -0.92 -7.90
CA ILE A 536 -1.83 0.53 -8.01
C ILE A 536 -2.29 1.12 -9.36
N LEU A 537 -2.46 0.25 -10.37
CA LEU A 537 -3.10 0.59 -11.64
C LEU A 537 -4.45 1.29 -11.45
N GLY A 538 -5.23 0.97 -10.40
CA GLY A 538 -6.52 1.60 -10.07
C GLY A 538 -6.48 3.14 -9.95
N PHE A 539 -5.31 3.72 -9.64
CA PHE A 539 -5.11 5.18 -9.61
C PHE A 539 -4.94 5.78 -11.01
N PHE A 540 -4.48 5.00 -11.98
CA PHE A 540 -4.45 5.34 -13.41
C PHE A 540 -5.84 5.09 -14.02
N ARG A 541 -6.33 3.86 -13.88
CA ARG A 541 -7.58 3.29 -14.40
C ARG A 541 -7.99 2.08 -13.58
N ILE A 542 -9.28 1.90 -13.31
CA ILE A 542 -9.83 0.61 -12.87
C ILE A 542 -10.54 -0.08 -14.04
N TRP A 543 -10.63 -1.40 -14.02
CA TRP A 543 -11.54 -2.14 -14.92
C TRP A 543 -12.92 -2.19 -14.24
N GLU A 544 -13.91 -1.60 -14.90
CA GLU A 544 -15.28 -1.44 -14.42
C GLU A 544 -16.21 -2.38 -15.19
N VAL A 545 -16.81 -3.33 -14.47
CA VAL A 545 -17.71 -4.38 -14.96
C VAL A 545 -19.14 -3.98 -14.59
N PRO A 546 -20.08 -3.82 -15.55
CA PRO A 546 -21.47 -3.48 -15.25
C PRO A 546 -22.16 -4.55 -14.38
N CYS A 547 -23.08 -4.14 -13.49
CA CYS A 547 -23.68 -5.00 -12.47
C CYS A 547 -24.42 -6.24 -12.99
N GLU A 548 -24.91 -6.19 -14.23
CA GLU A 548 -25.60 -7.30 -14.91
C GLU A 548 -24.66 -8.43 -15.38
N TYR A 549 -23.34 -8.21 -15.35
CA TYR A 549 -22.32 -9.22 -15.61
C TYR A 549 -21.80 -9.86 -14.31
N VAL A 550 -21.48 -11.15 -14.44
CA VAL A 550 -20.85 -11.98 -13.41
C VAL A 550 -19.34 -12.03 -13.66
N GLN A 551 -18.95 -12.29 -14.90
CA GLN A 551 -17.57 -12.39 -15.38
C GLN A 551 -16.94 -11.01 -15.67
N GLY A 552 -15.61 -10.93 -15.72
CA GLY A 552 -14.89 -9.69 -16.01
C GLY A 552 -14.82 -9.30 -17.50
N LEU A 553 -15.05 -10.23 -18.42
CA LEU A 553 -14.78 -10.07 -19.87
C LEU A 553 -15.47 -8.84 -20.51
N CYS A 554 -16.69 -8.49 -20.09
CA CYS A 554 -17.46 -7.36 -20.62
C CYS A 554 -17.41 -6.11 -19.72
N GLY A 555 -16.28 -5.87 -19.05
CA GLY A 555 -15.97 -4.57 -18.46
C GLY A 555 -15.31 -3.59 -19.45
N HIS A 556 -15.01 -2.39 -18.97
CA HIS A 556 -14.23 -1.37 -19.67
C HIS A 556 -13.27 -0.66 -18.71
N PHE A 557 -12.34 0.16 -19.23
CA PHE A 557 -11.49 0.98 -18.34
C PHE A 557 -12.20 2.26 -17.91
N ASN A 558 -11.99 2.67 -16.66
CA ASN A 558 -12.51 3.90 -16.07
C ASN A 558 -11.40 4.61 -15.24
N PRO A 559 -11.06 5.88 -15.53
CA PRO A 559 -11.53 6.67 -16.67
C PRO A 559 -10.91 6.16 -17.97
N ALA A 560 -11.53 6.49 -19.10
CA ALA A 560 -11.04 6.18 -20.44
C ALA A 560 -11.46 7.28 -21.42
N LEU A 561 -11.01 7.14 -22.66
CA LEU A 561 -11.38 7.96 -23.81
C LEU A 561 -12.11 7.03 -24.81
N PRO A 562 -13.40 6.71 -24.58
CA PRO A 562 -14.17 5.89 -25.53
C PRO A 562 -14.22 6.54 -26.93
N PHE A 563 -14.51 5.76 -27.97
CA PHE A 563 -14.63 6.26 -29.34
C PHE A 563 -16.06 6.71 -29.66
N SER A 564 -16.23 7.80 -30.40
CA SER A 564 -17.51 8.06 -31.08
C SER A 564 -17.71 7.15 -32.30
N ARG A 565 -18.93 7.10 -32.85
CA ARG A 565 -19.23 6.43 -34.13
C ARG A 565 -18.26 6.86 -35.24
N GLU A 566 -18.05 8.17 -35.37
CA GLU A 566 -17.27 8.79 -36.44
C GLU A 566 -15.78 8.46 -36.31
N GLU A 567 -15.27 8.30 -35.08
CA GLU A 567 -13.91 7.82 -34.84
C GLU A 567 -13.75 6.35 -35.25
N ILE A 568 -14.74 5.49 -34.99
CA ILE A 568 -14.71 4.08 -35.40
C ILE A 568 -14.77 3.95 -36.93
N GLU A 569 -15.66 4.70 -37.57
CA GLU A 569 -15.83 4.70 -39.03
C GLU A 569 -14.58 5.23 -39.76
N GLN A 570 -13.78 6.11 -39.14
CA GLN A 570 -12.48 6.56 -39.66
C GLN A 570 -11.41 5.46 -39.76
N TYR A 571 -11.49 4.36 -38.99
CA TYR A 571 -10.62 3.18 -39.19
C TYR A 571 -11.08 2.31 -40.38
N GLY A 572 -12.21 2.63 -41.01
CA GLY A 572 -12.80 1.86 -42.10
C GLY A 572 -13.80 0.78 -41.65
N LEU A 573 -14.14 0.71 -40.37
CA LEU A 573 -15.15 -0.22 -39.85
C LEU A 573 -16.55 0.40 -39.94
N ASN A 574 -17.43 -0.15 -40.76
CA ASN A 574 -18.82 0.32 -40.88
C ASN A 574 -19.61 -0.02 -39.59
N PHE A 575 -19.90 0.99 -38.76
CA PHE A 575 -20.39 0.78 -37.41
C PHE A 575 -21.90 0.47 -37.35
N ASN A 576 -22.24 -0.83 -37.44
CA ASN A 576 -23.57 -1.32 -37.12
C ASN A 576 -23.70 -1.57 -35.61
N GLU A 577 -24.08 -0.51 -34.90
CA GLU A 577 -24.31 -0.49 -33.45
C GLU A 577 -25.19 -1.64 -32.94
N SER A 578 -26.35 -1.88 -33.56
CA SER A 578 -27.26 -2.97 -33.17
C SER A 578 -26.65 -4.36 -33.36
N ARG A 579 -25.74 -4.56 -34.32
CA ARG A 579 -24.97 -5.81 -34.44
C ARG A 579 -23.87 -5.86 -33.39
N PHE A 580 -23.14 -4.76 -33.20
CA PHE A 580 -21.87 -4.77 -32.49
C PHE A 580 -21.97 -4.59 -30.97
N THR A 581 -23.10 -4.08 -30.45
CA THR A 581 -23.34 -3.90 -29.00
C THR A 581 -24.49 -4.74 -28.45
N THR A 582 -25.05 -5.69 -29.22
CA THR A 582 -26.13 -6.58 -28.76
C THR A 582 -25.66 -8.04 -28.78
N PRO A 583 -25.68 -8.76 -27.64
CA PRO A 583 -25.28 -10.16 -27.57
C PRO A 583 -26.09 -11.05 -28.50
N HIS A 584 -25.44 -11.66 -29.48
CA HIS A 584 -26.08 -12.55 -30.46
C HIS A 584 -25.09 -13.58 -31.01
N ILE A 585 -25.60 -14.69 -31.55
CA ILE A 585 -24.77 -15.76 -32.12
C ILE A 585 -25.39 -16.35 -33.40
N ASN A 586 -24.54 -16.69 -34.38
CA ASN A 586 -24.95 -17.43 -35.58
C ASN A 586 -25.16 -18.93 -35.27
N ARG A 587 -26.24 -19.52 -35.79
CA ARG A 587 -26.63 -20.92 -35.57
C ARG A 587 -25.50 -21.92 -35.80
N GLN A 588 -24.59 -21.64 -36.74
CA GLN A 588 -23.47 -22.53 -37.08
C GLN A 588 -22.51 -22.79 -35.90
N PHE A 589 -22.48 -21.90 -34.90
CA PHE A 589 -21.60 -22.00 -33.74
C PHE A 589 -22.27 -22.62 -32.50
N LEU A 590 -23.60 -22.79 -32.49
CA LEU A 590 -24.32 -23.30 -31.31
C LEU A 590 -23.89 -24.72 -30.92
N SER A 591 -23.51 -25.55 -31.91
CA SER A 591 -22.97 -26.89 -31.67
C SER A 591 -21.56 -26.89 -31.06
N GLU A 592 -20.77 -25.81 -31.17
CA GLU A 592 -19.49 -25.65 -30.44
C GLU A 592 -19.73 -25.38 -28.93
N LEU A 593 -20.91 -24.85 -28.56
CA LEU A 593 -21.23 -24.47 -27.17
C LEU A 593 -22.05 -25.53 -26.41
N PHE A 594 -23.00 -26.19 -27.09
CA PHE A 594 -24.01 -27.03 -26.45
C PHE A 594 -23.99 -28.50 -26.88
N GLU A 595 -23.20 -28.85 -27.91
CA GLU A 595 -23.13 -30.20 -28.48
C GLU A 595 -24.55 -30.77 -28.74
N GLU A 596 -24.91 -31.88 -28.08
CA GLU A 596 -26.20 -32.56 -28.19
C GLU A 596 -27.40 -31.76 -27.65
N ASN A 597 -27.19 -30.81 -26.73
CA ASN A 597 -28.27 -29.96 -26.19
C ASN A 597 -28.64 -28.78 -27.11
N THR A 598 -28.05 -28.65 -28.29
CA THR A 598 -28.22 -27.48 -29.18
C THR A 598 -29.69 -27.12 -29.45
N GLU A 599 -30.52 -28.07 -29.89
CA GLU A 599 -31.92 -27.80 -30.23
C GLU A 599 -32.81 -27.57 -28.98
N GLU A 600 -32.47 -28.20 -27.85
CA GLU A 600 -33.09 -27.91 -26.55
C GLU A 600 -32.84 -26.46 -26.14
N VAL A 601 -31.58 -26.00 -26.24
CA VAL A 601 -31.20 -24.63 -25.86
C VAL A 601 -31.81 -23.60 -26.81
N ILE A 602 -31.90 -23.88 -28.11
CA ILE A 602 -32.65 -23.07 -29.08
C ILE A 602 -34.12 -22.95 -28.64
N GLY A 603 -34.79 -24.07 -28.35
CA GLY A 603 -36.19 -24.08 -27.94
C GLY A 603 -36.45 -23.38 -26.60
N ALA A 604 -35.58 -23.60 -25.61
CA ALA A 604 -35.75 -23.13 -24.24
C ALA A 604 -35.30 -21.67 -24.02
N TYR A 605 -34.07 -21.32 -24.42
CA TYR A 605 -33.41 -20.07 -23.98
C TYR A 605 -33.21 -19.02 -25.08
N LEU A 606 -33.30 -19.38 -26.35
CA LEU A 606 -32.97 -18.47 -27.47
C LEU A 606 -34.20 -18.00 -28.26
N ALA A 607 -34.13 -16.79 -28.79
CA ALA A 607 -35.09 -16.23 -29.75
C ALA A 607 -34.37 -15.96 -31.08
N GLN A 608 -35.00 -16.31 -32.20
CA GLN A 608 -34.43 -16.08 -33.53
C GLN A 608 -34.54 -14.60 -33.90
N SER A 609 -33.41 -13.92 -34.11
CA SER A 609 -33.35 -12.50 -34.49
C SER A 609 -33.23 -12.29 -36.01
N SER A 610 -32.75 -13.29 -36.74
CA SER A 610 -32.66 -13.28 -38.21
C SER A 610 -32.58 -14.71 -38.77
N SER A 611 -32.52 -14.86 -40.08
CA SER A 611 -32.43 -16.18 -40.75
C SER A 611 -31.23 -17.04 -40.35
N ARG A 612 -30.20 -16.47 -39.70
CA ARG A 612 -29.01 -17.19 -39.19
C ARG A 612 -28.65 -16.92 -37.73
N HIS A 613 -29.20 -15.89 -37.09
CA HIS A 613 -28.76 -15.48 -35.75
C HIS A 613 -29.86 -15.62 -34.69
N TYR A 614 -29.40 -15.84 -33.45
CA TYR A 614 -30.21 -15.94 -32.24
C TYR A 614 -29.72 -14.95 -31.19
N VAL A 615 -30.65 -14.52 -30.34
CA VAL A 615 -30.41 -13.73 -29.11
C VAL A 615 -30.97 -14.48 -27.90
N LEU A 616 -30.54 -14.10 -26.70
CA LEU A 616 -31.09 -14.63 -25.44
C LEU A 616 -32.54 -14.14 -25.23
N LYS A 617 -33.40 -14.97 -24.63
CA LYS A 617 -34.78 -14.58 -24.27
C LYS A 617 -34.79 -13.66 -23.03
N PRO A 618 -35.81 -12.77 -22.85
CA PRO A 618 -35.83 -11.75 -21.79
C PRO A 618 -35.71 -12.23 -20.33
N PHE A 619 -35.91 -13.53 -20.05
CA PHE A 619 -35.73 -14.11 -18.72
C PHE A 619 -34.28 -14.57 -18.46
N CYS A 620 -33.41 -14.55 -19.46
CA CYS A 620 -32.01 -15.04 -19.43
C CYS A 620 -31.06 -14.17 -20.28
N ASP A 621 -31.41 -12.90 -20.52
CA ASP A 621 -30.68 -11.95 -21.37
C ASP A 621 -29.48 -11.25 -20.70
N THR A 622 -29.23 -11.52 -19.41
CA THR A 622 -28.04 -11.05 -18.68
C THR A 622 -27.38 -12.19 -17.91
N GLN A 623 -26.08 -12.08 -17.63
CA GLN A 623 -25.38 -13.12 -16.87
C GLN A 623 -25.96 -13.30 -15.46
N ARG A 624 -26.39 -12.22 -14.77
CA ARG A 624 -27.06 -12.35 -13.45
C ARG A 624 -28.38 -13.12 -13.51
N LYS A 625 -29.18 -12.95 -14.58
CA LYS A 625 -30.39 -13.76 -14.79
C LYS A 625 -30.05 -15.23 -15.08
N ILE A 626 -29.05 -15.49 -15.92
CA ILE A 626 -28.56 -16.84 -16.21
C ILE A 626 -28.03 -17.49 -14.92
N GLU A 627 -27.26 -16.78 -14.11
CA GLU A 627 -26.74 -17.26 -12.82
C GLU A 627 -27.84 -17.72 -11.87
N ALA A 628 -28.91 -16.94 -11.71
CA ALA A 628 -30.07 -17.30 -10.90
C ALA A 628 -30.83 -18.54 -11.41
N LEU A 629 -30.93 -18.74 -12.73
CA LEU A 629 -31.59 -19.90 -13.34
C LEU A 629 -30.85 -21.24 -13.13
N PHE A 630 -29.59 -21.18 -12.71
CA PHE A 630 -28.68 -22.32 -12.53
C PHE A 630 -28.03 -22.37 -11.14
N ALA A 631 -28.55 -21.60 -10.15
CA ALA A 631 -27.95 -21.50 -8.81
C ALA A 631 -27.79 -22.87 -8.12
N ASP A 632 -28.84 -23.68 -8.10
CA ASP A 632 -28.86 -25.00 -7.45
C ASP A 632 -28.45 -26.16 -8.38
N LYS A 633 -27.92 -25.87 -9.58
CA LYS A 633 -27.69 -26.87 -10.65
C LYS A 633 -26.21 -27.09 -10.92
N ALA A 634 -25.63 -28.05 -10.20
CA ALA A 634 -24.22 -28.41 -10.30
C ALA A 634 -23.92 -29.60 -11.24
N ASP A 635 -24.91 -30.11 -11.99
CA ASP A 635 -24.69 -31.21 -12.94
C ASP A 635 -23.94 -30.73 -14.22
N PRO A 636 -23.18 -31.61 -14.91
CA PRO A 636 -22.35 -31.20 -16.05
C PRO A 636 -23.13 -30.58 -17.23
N VAL A 637 -24.39 -30.99 -17.45
CA VAL A 637 -25.22 -30.48 -18.55
C VAL A 637 -25.71 -29.07 -18.23
N SER A 638 -26.25 -28.87 -17.03
CA SER A 638 -26.61 -27.54 -16.52
C SER A 638 -25.44 -26.57 -16.52
N LEU A 639 -24.25 -27.02 -16.09
CA LEU A 639 -23.03 -26.20 -16.10
C LEU A 639 -22.57 -25.86 -17.53
N ARG A 640 -22.64 -26.81 -18.46
CA ARG A 640 -22.38 -26.56 -19.89
C ARG A 640 -23.36 -25.53 -20.47
N ILE A 641 -24.66 -25.68 -20.20
CA ILE A 641 -25.69 -24.75 -20.69
C ILE A 641 -25.49 -23.36 -20.05
N LYS A 642 -25.26 -23.26 -18.74
CA LYS A 642 -24.92 -21.99 -18.05
C LYS A 642 -23.73 -21.29 -18.72
N ASN A 643 -22.65 -22.03 -18.96
CA ASN A 643 -21.43 -21.48 -19.54
C ASN A 643 -21.61 -21.07 -21.01
N GLY A 644 -22.29 -21.87 -21.83
CA GLY A 644 -22.60 -21.49 -23.22
C GLY A 644 -23.54 -20.29 -23.32
N LEU A 645 -24.50 -20.14 -22.40
CA LEU A 645 -25.35 -18.94 -22.32
C LEU A 645 -24.55 -17.71 -21.85
N PHE A 646 -23.60 -17.86 -20.92
CA PHE A 646 -22.62 -16.80 -20.59
C PHE A 646 -21.77 -16.43 -21.81
N THR A 647 -21.31 -17.40 -22.61
CA THR A 647 -20.58 -17.11 -23.86
C THR A 647 -21.43 -16.27 -24.81
N ILE A 648 -22.69 -16.65 -25.07
CA ILE A 648 -23.60 -15.86 -25.91
C ILE A 648 -23.80 -14.45 -25.35
N ALA A 649 -23.94 -14.30 -24.02
CA ALA A 649 -24.07 -12.99 -23.37
C ALA A 649 -22.83 -12.08 -23.55
N ASN A 650 -21.67 -12.66 -23.88
CA ASN A 650 -20.42 -11.93 -24.11
C ASN A 650 -20.18 -11.58 -25.60
N GLU A 651 -21.00 -12.06 -26.54
CA GLU A 651 -20.77 -11.91 -27.98
C GLU A 651 -21.19 -10.54 -28.53
N VAL A 652 -20.35 -9.56 -28.20
CA VAL A 652 -20.33 -8.19 -28.70
C VAL A 652 -18.91 -7.82 -29.15
N LEU A 653 -18.79 -6.88 -30.08
CA LEU A 653 -17.50 -6.27 -30.44
C LEU A 653 -17.25 -4.97 -29.66
N PHE A 654 -18.31 -4.29 -29.22
CA PHE A 654 -18.24 -3.02 -28.51
C PHE A 654 -19.22 -2.97 -27.34
N LEU A 655 -18.79 -2.31 -26.26
CA LEU A 655 -19.61 -1.95 -25.10
C LEU A 655 -19.90 -0.45 -25.19
N ARG A 656 -21.12 -0.02 -24.87
CA ARG A 656 -21.46 1.41 -24.75
C ARG A 656 -20.88 1.97 -23.46
N ASP A 657 -20.35 3.19 -23.48
CA ASP A 657 -19.90 3.83 -22.24
C ASP A 657 -21.11 4.20 -21.35
N PRO A 658 -21.07 3.94 -20.02
CA PRO A 658 -22.20 4.21 -19.12
C PRO A 658 -22.36 5.69 -18.73
N ARG A 659 -21.46 6.58 -19.17
CA ARG A 659 -21.43 8.02 -18.88
C ARG A 659 -21.57 8.86 -20.15
N GLU A 660 -20.93 8.44 -21.25
CA GLU A 660 -21.03 9.04 -22.59
C GLU A 660 -21.75 8.06 -23.55
N THR A 661 -23.09 8.04 -23.53
CA THR A 661 -23.89 6.97 -24.15
C THR A 661 -23.91 6.95 -25.69
N ASP A 662 -23.35 7.98 -26.32
CA ASP A 662 -23.04 8.10 -27.75
C ASP A 662 -21.69 7.45 -28.14
N LYS A 663 -20.91 6.97 -27.17
CA LYS A 663 -19.56 6.43 -27.36
C LYS A 663 -19.41 4.99 -26.90
N PHE A 664 -18.32 4.37 -27.37
CA PHE A 664 -18.11 2.92 -27.27
C PHE A 664 -16.66 2.55 -26.92
N HIS A 665 -16.52 1.44 -26.18
CA HIS A 665 -15.26 0.74 -25.91
C HIS A 665 -15.21 -0.54 -26.75
N PRO A 666 -14.11 -0.88 -27.44
CA PRO A 666 -13.95 -2.21 -28.02
C PRO A 666 -13.89 -3.27 -26.91
N ARG A 667 -14.55 -4.42 -27.07
CA ARG A 667 -14.46 -5.53 -26.10
C ARG A 667 -13.01 -6.02 -26.04
N ILE A 668 -12.46 -6.23 -24.84
CA ILE A 668 -11.18 -6.91 -24.69
C ILE A 668 -11.26 -8.35 -25.23
N SER A 669 -10.18 -8.84 -25.83
CA SER A 669 -10.12 -10.17 -26.46
C SER A 669 -11.25 -10.44 -27.48
N ALA A 670 -11.75 -9.41 -28.18
CA ALA A 670 -12.78 -9.56 -29.21
C ALA A 670 -12.32 -10.43 -30.39
N ASN A 671 -11.02 -10.48 -30.68
CA ASN A 671 -10.44 -11.35 -31.71
C ASN A 671 -10.66 -12.86 -31.45
N GLN A 672 -10.98 -13.26 -30.21
CA GLN A 672 -11.31 -14.64 -29.84
C GLN A 672 -12.82 -14.96 -29.98
N SER A 673 -13.67 -13.94 -30.20
CA SER A 673 -15.13 -14.06 -30.29
C SER A 673 -15.61 -14.75 -31.57
N TYR A 674 -16.84 -15.25 -31.57
CA TYR A 674 -17.54 -15.72 -32.76
C TYR A 674 -17.96 -14.57 -33.67
N ILE A 675 -18.44 -13.45 -33.11
CA ILE A 675 -18.82 -12.25 -33.87
C ILE A 675 -17.64 -11.69 -34.71
N TYR A 676 -16.40 -11.80 -34.24
CA TYR A 676 -15.18 -11.45 -34.99
C TYR A 676 -14.85 -12.44 -36.13
N ARG A 677 -15.17 -13.74 -35.98
CA ARG A 677 -15.06 -14.72 -37.08
C ARG A 677 -15.96 -14.31 -38.26
N GLU A 678 -17.09 -13.66 -37.99
CA GLU A 678 -18.08 -13.18 -38.98
C GLU A 678 -17.85 -11.76 -39.53
N LEU A 679 -16.69 -11.15 -39.24
CA LEU A 679 -16.24 -9.93 -39.90
C LEU A 679 -15.63 -10.22 -41.28
N SER A 680 -15.66 -9.23 -42.18
CA SER A 680 -14.89 -9.31 -43.43
C SER A 680 -13.39 -9.13 -43.17
N GLY A 681 -12.54 -9.40 -44.18
CA GLY A 681 -11.09 -9.17 -44.05
C GLY A 681 -10.73 -7.70 -43.78
N SER A 682 -11.46 -6.76 -44.38
CA SER A 682 -11.33 -5.32 -44.13
C SER A 682 -11.85 -4.91 -42.76
N ASP A 683 -13.00 -5.44 -42.33
CA ASP A 683 -13.55 -5.12 -41.00
C ASP A 683 -12.65 -5.63 -39.87
N ARG A 684 -12.06 -6.83 -40.01
CA ARG A 684 -11.06 -7.34 -39.06
C ARG A 684 -9.84 -6.44 -39.00
N TYR A 685 -9.26 -6.08 -40.14
CA TYR A 685 -8.10 -5.18 -40.17
C TYR A 685 -8.40 -3.83 -39.50
N ALA A 686 -9.54 -3.22 -39.81
CA ALA A 686 -10.00 -1.98 -39.18
C ALA A 686 -10.17 -2.14 -37.65
N PHE A 687 -10.79 -3.23 -37.21
CA PHE A 687 -10.98 -3.53 -35.80
C PHE A 687 -9.65 -3.78 -35.07
N ASP A 688 -8.72 -4.52 -35.67
CA ASP A 688 -7.42 -4.82 -35.06
C ASP A 688 -6.58 -3.54 -34.87
N GLN A 689 -6.63 -2.61 -35.84
CA GLN A 689 -5.97 -1.31 -35.72
C GLN A 689 -6.59 -0.44 -34.61
N LEU A 690 -7.93 -0.31 -34.56
CA LEU A 690 -8.58 0.50 -33.53
C LEU A 690 -8.45 -0.12 -32.13
N TYR A 691 -8.51 -1.45 -32.01
CA TYR A 691 -8.28 -2.19 -30.78
C TYR A 691 -6.87 -1.94 -30.24
N TRP A 692 -5.84 -2.08 -31.08
CA TRP A 692 -4.46 -1.91 -30.67
C TRP A 692 -4.15 -0.46 -30.29
N HIS A 693 -4.65 0.52 -31.07
CA HIS A 693 -4.55 1.93 -30.70
C HIS A 693 -5.26 2.23 -29.37
N PHE A 694 -6.47 1.69 -29.16
CA PHE A 694 -7.24 1.93 -27.94
C PHE A 694 -6.54 1.43 -26.67
N PHE A 695 -6.12 0.17 -26.65
CA PHE A 695 -5.59 -0.45 -25.43
C PHE A 695 -4.14 -0.08 -25.11
N TYR A 696 -3.31 0.25 -26.11
CA TYR A 696 -1.86 0.46 -25.93
C TYR A 696 -1.36 1.89 -26.18
N HIS A 697 -2.16 2.77 -26.80
CA HIS A 697 -1.69 4.11 -27.21
C HIS A 697 -2.60 5.28 -26.78
N ARG A 698 -3.89 5.26 -27.14
CA ARG A 698 -4.85 6.38 -27.01
C ARG A 698 -4.89 7.04 -25.62
N HIS A 699 -4.55 6.28 -24.58
CA HIS A 699 -4.74 6.67 -23.19
C HIS A 699 -3.46 6.99 -22.41
N ASN A 700 -2.26 6.80 -22.96
CA ASN A 700 -1.03 6.78 -22.15
C ASN A 700 -0.79 8.07 -21.35
N ASP A 701 -0.89 9.24 -22.00
CA ASP A 701 -0.75 10.55 -21.33
C ASP A 701 -1.97 10.92 -20.48
N PHE A 702 -3.17 10.45 -20.86
CA PHE A 702 -4.39 10.68 -20.07
C PHE A 702 -4.32 9.96 -18.72
N TRP A 703 -4.01 8.66 -18.72
CA TRP A 703 -3.82 7.89 -17.49
C TRP A 703 -2.62 8.35 -16.67
N LYS A 704 -1.54 8.82 -17.32
CA LYS A 704 -0.41 9.48 -16.67
C LYS A 704 -0.84 10.72 -15.88
N ALA A 705 -1.64 11.59 -16.50
CA ALA A 705 -2.18 12.79 -15.85
C ALA A 705 -3.11 12.43 -14.68
N GLN A 706 -4.03 11.47 -14.86
CA GLN A 706 -4.91 10.99 -13.78
C GLN A 706 -4.12 10.43 -12.59
N ALA A 707 -3.09 9.62 -12.86
CA ALA A 707 -2.25 9.04 -11.81
C ALA A 707 -1.45 10.09 -11.04
N PHE A 708 -0.80 11.05 -11.73
CA PHE A 708 -0.13 12.15 -11.03
C PHE A 708 -1.11 12.99 -10.19
N LYS A 709 -2.31 13.28 -10.71
CA LYS A 709 -3.35 14.06 -10.03
C LYS A 709 -3.82 13.42 -8.72
N ARG A 710 -3.87 12.08 -8.66
CA ARG A 710 -4.34 11.29 -7.51
C ARG A 710 -3.20 10.87 -6.57
N LEU A 711 -2.12 10.31 -7.10
CA LEU A 711 -1.02 9.75 -6.30
C LEU A 711 -0.14 10.83 -5.66
N THR A 712 0.13 11.96 -6.32
CA THR A 712 1.02 13.00 -5.76
C THR A 712 0.53 13.52 -4.40
N PRO A 713 -0.73 14.00 -4.22
CA PRO A 713 -1.21 14.48 -2.93
C PRO A 713 -1.46 13.35 -1.91
N LEU A 714 -1.38 12.08 -2.30
CA LEU A 714 -1.57 10.93 -1.42
C LEU A 714 -0.24 10.37 -0.90
N VAL A 715 0.77 10.23 -1.76
CA VAL A 715 2.14 9.85 -1.35
C VAL A 715 2.71 10.92 -0.40
N ALA A 716 2.46 12.20 -0.68
CA ALA A 716 2.80 13.32 0.20
C ALA A 716 2.15 13.22 1.61
N SER A 717 0.92 12.70 1.68
CA SER A 717 0.15 12.64 2.94
C SER A 717 0.57 11.56 3.94
N THR A 718 1.66 10.84 3.70
CA THR A 718 2.14 9.78 4.60
C THR A 718 3.65 9.72 4.68
N GLU A 719 4.17 9.50 5.90
CA GLU A 719 5.59 9.21 6.10
C GLU A 719 5.95 7.75 5.82
N MET A 720 5.00 6.85 5.52
CA MET A 720 5.29 5.43 5.28
C MET A 720 5.98 5.19 3.92
N LEU A 721 6.83 4.17 3.84
CA LEU A 721 7.43 3.74 2.58
C LEU A 721 6.37 3.11 1.64
N VAL A 722 6.00 3.82 0.58
CA VAL A 722 4.98 3.35 -0.37
C VAL A 722 5.58 2.36 -1.38
N CYS A 723 5.00 1.16 -1.44
CA CYS A 723 5.18 0.21 -2.54
C CYS A 723 3.89 0.12 -3.34
N GLY A 724 3.96 0.04 -4.66
CA GLY A 724 2.84 -0.30 -5.52
C GLY A 724 2.98 -1.72 -6.04
N GLU A 725 1.89 -2.46 -6.13
CA GLU A 725 1.84 -3.62 -7.02
C GLU A 725 1.32 -3.18 -8.39
N ASP A 726 2.19 -3.36 -9.37
CA ASP A 726 2.07 -2.95 -10.76
C ASP A 726 2.21 -4.16 -11.70
N LEU A 727 1.32 -5.16 -11.54
CA LEU A 727 1.26 -6.37 -12.38
C LEU A 727 0.11 -6.31 -13.39
N GLY A 728 0.03 -7.33 -14.26
CA GLY A 728 -1.03 -7.46 -15.28
C GLY A 728 -0.82 -6.56 -16.49
N MET A 729 -1.90 -6.01 -17.05
CA MET A 729 -1.82 -5.13 -18.24
C MET A 729 -1.40 -3.71 -17.83
N ILE A 730 -0.09 -3.49 -17.71
CA ILE A 730 0.54 -2.24 -17.26
C ILE A 730 0.57 -1.19 -18.40
N PRO A 731 -0.05 0.00 -18.26
CA PRO A 731 0.16 1.11 -19.21
C PRO A 731 1.61 1.60 -19.24
N ALA A 732 2.06 2.04 -20.42
CA ALA A 732 3.45 2.48 -20.64
C ALA A 732 3.88 3.67 -19.75
N SER A 733 2.94 4.43 -19.20
CA SER A 733 3.19 5.55 -18.28
C SER A 733 3.37 5.16 -16.80
N VAL A 734 3.07 3.92 -16.39
CA VAL A 734 3.20 3.49 -14.98
C VAL A 734 4.64 3.56 -14.47
N PRO A 735 5.68 3.03 -15.18
CA PRO A 735 7.04 3.07 -14.68
C PRO A 735 7.58 4.50 -14.51
N GLU A 736 7.18 5.43 -15.39
CA GLU A 736 7.55 6.84 -15.28
C GLU A 736 6.92 7.50 -14.05
N VAL A 737 5.61 7.31 -13.83
CA VAL A 737 4.90 7.86 -12.67
C VAL A 737 5.45 7.27 -11.36
N MET A 738 5.63 5.95 -11.28
CA MET A 738 6.17 5.30 -10.08
C MET A 738 7.60 5.75 -9.79
N ASN A 739 8.47 5.84 -10.79
CA ASN A 739 9.84 6.35 -10.63
C ASN A 739 9.84 7.83 -10.21
N LYS A 740 9.03 8.68 -10.86
CA LYS A 740 8.96 10.12 -10.55
C LYS A 740 8.37 10.40 -9.16
N LEU A 741 7.51 9.51 -8.67
CA LEU A 741 6.98 9.53 -7.29
C LEU A 741 7.78 8.64 -6.31
N GLN A 742 8.88 8.02 -6.76
CA GLN A 742 9.72 7.07 -6.01
C GLN A 742 8.93 6.00 -5.22
N ILE A 743 7.82 5.53 -5.80
CA ILE A 743 7.02 4.42 -5.27
C ILE A 743 7.74 3.13 -5.65
N LEU A 744 7.98 2.24 -4.68
CA LEU A 744 8.65 0.97 -4.95
C LEU A 744 7.77 0.05 -5.80
N SER A 745 8.28 -0.36 -6.95
CA SER A 745 7.62 -1.25 -7.91
C SER A 745 7.75 -2.74 -7.51
N LEU A 746 6.81 -3.61 -7.88
CA LEU A 746 6.84 -5.03 -7.53
C LEU A 746 7.47 -5.86 -8.65
N GLU A 747 8.54 -6.60 -8.36
CA GLU A 747 9.30 -7.40 -9.33
C GLU A 747 9.25 -8.89 -8.98
N ILE A 748 8.86 -9.72 -9.97
CA ILE A 748 8.69 -11.16 -9.82
C ILE A 748 9.39 -11.86 -10.99
N GLU A 749 10.25 -12.85 -10.72
CA GLU A 749 11.04 -13.51 -11.78
C GLU A 749 10.17 -14.22 -12.82
N ARG A 750 9.01 -14.75 -12.39
CA ARG A 750 8.09 -15.55 -13.21
C ARG A 750 7.00 -14.74 -13.92
N MET A 751 6.94 -13.42 -13.71
CA MET A 751 5.93 -12.53 -14.29
C MET A 751 6.59 -11.23 -14.84
N PRO A 752 7.34 -11.32 -15.95
CA PRO A 752 8.05 -10.19 -16.52
C PRO A 752 7.13 -9.13 -17.12
N LYS A 753 7.45 -7.86 -16.87
CA LYS A 753 6.73 -6.68 -17.39
C LYS A 753 6.95 -6.42 -18.89
N SER A 754 7.79 -7.22 -19.54
CA SER A 754 8.01 -7.22 -20.99
C SER A 754 7.47 -8.53 -21.56
N PRO A 755 6.42 -8.51 -22.39
CA PRO A 755 5.83 -9.73 -22.98
C PRO A 755 6.73 -10.42 -24.02
N GLN A 756 7.94 -9.88 -24.25
CA GLN A 756 8.98 -10.48 -25.08
C GLN A 756 9.95 -11.38 -24.27
N ARG A 757 9.71 -11.57 -22.97
CA ARG A 757 10.53 -12.40 -22.07
C ARG A 757 9.65 -13.42 -21.34
N GLU A 758 10.17 -14.64 -21.14
CA GLU A 758 9.50 -15.68 -20.33
C GLU A 758 9.78 -15.51 -18.83
N PHE A 759 10.93 -14.90 -18.48
CA PHE A 759 11.39 -14.63 -17.12
C PHE A 759 12.01 -13.23 -17.02
N SER A 760 11.93 -12.63 -15.83
CA SER A 760 12.50 -11.30 -15.55
C SER A 760 14.03 -11.32 -15.45
N ASP A 761 14.64 -10.19 -15.79
CA ASP A 761 16.09 -10.01 -15.76
C ASP A 761 16.51 -9.48 -14.39
N MET A 762 16.82 -10.42 -13.51
CA MET A 762 17.11 -10.20 -12.08
C MET A 762 18.35 -9.32 -11.84
N PHE A 763 19.21 -9.14 -12.84
CA PHE A 763 20.38 -8.25 -12.76
C PHE A 763 20.00 -6.78 -12.99
N ASN A 764 19.05 -6.52 -13.90
CA ASN A 764 18.65 -5.17 -14.33
C ASN A 764 17.37 -4.63 -13.66
N LEU A 765 16.87 -5.27 -12.60
CA LEU A 765 15.73 -4.76 -11.82
C LEU A 765 16.00 -3.33 -11.28
N PRO A 766 14.98 -2.45 -11.26
CA PRO A 766 15.13 -1.10 -10.72
C PRO A 766 15.41 -1.13 -9.21
N TYR A 767 16.26 -0.22 -8.72
CA TYR A 767 16.60 -0.15 -7.29
C TYR A 767 15.37 0.09 -6.39
N HIS A 768 14.49 1.02 -6.80
CA HIS A 768 13.21 1.29 -6.14
C HIS A 768 12.18 0.19 -6.47
N SER A 769 12.43 -1.01 -5.95
CA SER A 769 11.53 -2.16 -6.07
C SER A 769 11.55 -3.10 -4.86
N VAL A 770 10.47 -3.90 -4.79
CA VAL A 770 10.33 -5.10 -3.96
C VAL A 770 10.48 -6.32 -4.87
N CYS A 771 11.49 -7.14 -4.65
CA CYS A 771 11.66 -8.42 -5.34
C CYS A 771 11.02 -9.56 -4.51
N THR A 772 10.24 -10.43 -5.15
CA THR A 772 9.70 -11.66 -4.54
C THR A 772 9.68 -12.83 -5.53
N THR A 773 9.72 -14.06 -5.02
CA THR A 773 9.51 -15.31 -5.76
C THR A 773 8.04 -15.55 -6.12
N SER A 774 7.10 -15.09 -5.29
CA SER A 774 5.64 -15.17 -5.50
C SER A 774 4.87 -14.10 -4.70
N THR A 775 3.62 -13.84 -5.07
CA THR A 775 2.62 -13.28 -4.14
C THR A 775 1.81 -14.40 -3.46
N HIS A 776 0.82 -14.05 -2.64
CA HIS A 776 -0.14 -15.00 -2.04
C HIS A 776 -1.15 -15.59 -3.06
N ASP A 777 -1.34 -14.92 -4.19
CA ASP A 777 -2.18 -15.34 -5.33
C ASP A 777 -1.50 -16.37 -6.23
N MET A 778 -0.17 -16.28 -6.29
CA MET A 778 0.69 -17.17 -7.06
C MET A 778 1.00 -18.45 -6.29
N THR A 779 1.37 -19.49 -7.02
CA THR A 779 1.94 -20.71 -6.46
C THR A 779 3.35 -20.46 -5.90
N PRO A 780 3.69 -21.04 -4.72
CA PRO A 780 5.07 -21.18 -4.23
C PRO A 780 5.97 -21.92 -5.23
N LEU A 781 7.29 -21.82 -5.05
CA LEU A 781 8.27 -22.38 -6.00
C LEU A 781 8.12 -23.89 -6.21
N ARG A 782 7.67 -24.65 -5.20
CA ARG A 782 7.53 -26.11 -5.27
C ARG A 782 6.30 -26.58 -6.05
N ASN A 783 5.17 -25.87 -5.95
CA ASN A 783 4.00 -26.13 -6.80
C ASN A 783 4.31 -25.73 -8.25
N TRP A 784 4.85 -24.52 -8.44
CA TRP A 784 5.15 -23.97 -9.76
C TRP A 784 6.05 -24.86 -10.63
N TRP A 785 7.06 -25.47 -10.01
CA TRP A 785 7.96 -26.44 -10.65
C TRP A 785 7.24 -27.65 -11.29
N LYS A 786 5.99 -27.92 -10.89
CA LYS A 786 5.16 -29.02 -11.40
C LYS A 786 3.99 -28.56 -12.29
N GLU A 787 3.83 -27.25 -12.52
CA GLU A 787 2.76 -26.70 -13.37
C GLU A 787 3.04 -26.91 -14.87
N ASP A 788 4.29 -26.67 -15.29
CA ASP A 788 4.74 -26.78 -16.69
C ASP A 788 6.17 -27.37 -16.71
N PRO A 789 6.32 -28.66 -17.08
CA PRO A 789 7.63 -29.30 -17.19
C PRO A 789 8.54 -28.69 -18.26
N GLU A 790 8.00 -28.18 -19.37
CA GLU A 790 8.82 -27.58 -20.43
C GLU A 790 9.38 -26.22 -20.01
N LYS A 791 8.54 -25.38 -19.38
CA LYS A 791 8.97 -24.09 -18.79
C LYS A 791 9.94 -24.29 -17.63
N THR A 792 9.73 -25.34 -16.84
CA THR A 792 10.66 -25.74 -15.77
C THR A 792 12.01 -26.19 -16.33
N GLN A 793 12.02 -26.98 -17.41
CA GLN A 793 13.26 -27.37 -18.11
C GLN A 793 14.00 -26.15 -18.67
N ARG A 794 13.29 -25.23 -19.35
CA ARG A 794 13.86 -23.96 -19.84
C ARG A 794 14.45 -23.11 -18.71
N TYR A 795 13.74 -22.99 -17.59
CA TYR A 795 14.22 -22.28 -16.40
C TYR A 795 15.48 -22.91 -15.79
N TYR A 796 15.49 -24.24 -15.62
CA TYR A 796 16.63 -24.99 -15.09
C TYR A 796 17.90 -24.80 -15.94
N ASN A 797 17.79 -24.84 -17.28
CA ASN A 797 18.94 -24.64 -18.16
C ASN A 797 19.32 -23.17 -18.36
N HIS A 798 18.37 -22.25 -18.48
CA HIS A 798 18.65 -20.87 -18.92
C HIS A 798 18.70 -19.84 -17.78
N VAL A 799 17.92 -20.01 -16.71
CA VAL A 799 17.93 -19.10 -15.55
C VAL A 799 18.83 -19.64 -14.44
N LEU A 800 18.75 -20.94 -14.12
CA LEU A 800 19.63 -21.57 -13.13
C LEU A 800 20.98 -22.02 -13.69
N GLN A 801 21.18 -21.96 -15.02
CA GLN A 801 22.42 -22.34 -15.70
C GLN A 801 22.90 -23.77 -15.38
N ARG A 802 21.95 -24.70 -15.12
CA ARG A 802 22.25 -26.10 -14.83
C ARG A 802 22.19 -26.96 -16.10
N ILE A 803 23.04 -27.98 -16.14
CA ILE A 803 23.17 -28.90 -17.29
C ILE A 803 22.29 -30.13 -17.06
N GLY A 804 21.67 -30.63 -18.13
CA GLY A 804 20.84 -31.84 -18.11
C GLY A 804 19.35 -31.57 -17.88
N GLU A 805 18.61 -32.64 -17.59
CA GLU A 805 17.18 -32.61 -17.32
C GLU A 805 16.89 -31.99 -15.94
N ALA A 806 15.77 -31.29 -15.83
CA ALA A 806 15.26 -30.75 -14.58
C ALA A 806 14.67 -31.88 -13.72
N PRO A 807 15.02 -31.99 -12.41
CA PRO A 807 14.44 -33.02 -11.54
C PRO A 807 12.92 -32.87 -11.37
N ASP A 808 12.19 -33.97 -11.15
CA ASP A 808 10.73 -33.98 -10.93
C ASP A 808 10.26 -33.12 -9.73
N GLU A 809 11.16 -32.83 -8.78
CA GLU A 809 10.90 -31.98 -7.62
C GLU A 809 11.91 -30.83 -7.51
N CYS A 810 11.40 -29.65 -7.17
CA CYS A 810 12.23 -28.52 -6.74
C CYS A 810 12.89 -28.86 -5.39
N THR A 811 14.17 -29.23 -5.42
CA THR A 811 14.94 -29.66 -4.24
C THR A 811 15.34 -28.48 -3.35
N ALA A 812 15.69 -28.74 -2.09
CA ALA A 812 16.18 -27.73 -1.15
C ALA A 812 17.50 -27.05 -1.58
N GLU A 813 18.20 -27.61 -2.58
CA GLU A 813 19.34 -27.00 -3.26
C GLU A 813 18.88 -26.03 -4.37
N ILE A 814 17.92 -26.46 -5.20
CA ILE A 814 17.34 -25.64 -6.28
C ILE A 814 16.63 -24.41 -5.70
N VAL A 815 15.76 -24.59 -4.70
CA VAL A 815 15.07 -23.48 -4.01
C VAL A 815 16.06 -22.49 -3.41
N ALA A 816 17.14 -22.99 -2.78
CA ALA A 816 18.19 -22.13 -2.24
C ALA A 816 18.96 -21.35 -3.31
N GLN A 817 19.18 -21.92 -4.50
CA GLN A 817 19.76 -21.19 -5.63
C GLN A 817 18.82 -20.09 -6.13
N ILE A 818 17.52 -20.39 -6.27
CA ILE A 818 16.49 -19.42 -6.69
C ILE A 818 16.45 -18.23 -5.71
N ILE A 819 16.39 -18.51 -4.42
CA ILE A 819 16.40 -17.48 -3.37
C ILE A 819 17.74 -16.72 -3.33
N SER A 820 18.87 -17.40 -3.55
CA SER A 820 20.18 -16.74 -3.68
C SER A 820 20.21 -15.75 -4.84
N ASN A 821 19.61 -16.09 -5.99
CA ASN A 821 19.46 -15.18 -7.13
C ASN A 821 18.59 -13.97 -6.77
N HIS A 822 17.42 -14.19 -6.15
CA HIS A 822 16.51 -13.12 -5.72
C HIS A 822 17.14 -12.17 -4.68
N LEU A 823 17.98 -12.68 -3.77
CA LEU A 823 18.73 -11.87 -2.82
C LEU A 823 19.87 -11.09 -3.51
N LYS A 824 20.53 -11.64 -4.53
CA LYS A 824 21.61 -10.97 -5.27
C LYS A 824 21.14 -9.81 -6.17
N THR A 825 19.83 -9.65 -6.40
CA THR A 825 19.22 -8.55 -7.16
C THR A 825 19.63 -7.15 -6.66
N ARG A 826 19.40 -6.14 -7.51
CA ARG A 826 19.57 -4.71 -7.17
C ARG A 826 18.43 -4.12 -6.33
N SER A 827 17.28 -4.78 -6.24
CA SER A 827 16.09 -4.32 -5.52
C SER A 827 16.38 -3.98 -4.05
N MET A 828 15.94 -2.80 -3.61
CA MET A 828 16.05 -2.31 -2.22
C MET A 828 15.50 -3.33 -1.22
N LEU A 829 14.31 -3.88 -1.50
CA LEU A 829 13.68 -4.90 -0.67
C LEU A 829 13.64 -6.23 -1.43
N THR A 830 14.08 -7.32 -0.80
CA THR A 830 13.75 -8.69 -1.26
C THR A 830 12.94 -9.36 -0.15
N ILE A 831 11.67 -9.67 -0.44
CA ILE A 831 10.72 -10.21 0.53
C ILE A 831 10.24 -11.56 -0.01
N ILE A 832 10.51 -12.64 0.71
CA ILE A 832 10.28 -14.02 0.24
C ILE A 832 9.11 -14.66 1.02
N PRO A 833 8.20 -15.42 0.39
CA PRO A 833 7.16 -16.16 1.09
C PRO A 833 7.74 -17.16 2.07
N LEU A 834 7.12 -17.30 3.25
CA LEU A 834 7.65 -18.19 4.29
C LEU A 834 7.69 -19.67 3.84
N GLN A 835 6.81 -20.07 2.92
CA GLN A 835 6.86 -21.40 2.28
C GLN A 835 8.15 -21.63 1.48
N ASP A 836 8.60 -20.64 0.71
CA ASP A 836 9.83 -20.74 -0.08
C ASP A 836 11.07 -20.77 0.82
N TRP A 837 11.05 -20.05 1.95
CA TRP A 837 12.07 -20.22 2.99
C TRP A 837 12.08 -21.64 3.56
N PHE A 838 10.94 -22.20 3.98
CA PHE A 838 10.86 -23.58 4.47
C PHE A 838 11.33 -24.61 3.43
N ALA A 839 11.04 -24.37 2.15
CA ALA A 839 11.44 -25.21 1.04
C ALA A 839 12.97 -25.31 0.85
N MET A 840 13.78 -24.47 1.50
CA MET A 840 15.24 -24.60 1.54
C MET A 840 15.77 -25.69 2.50
N ASP A 841 14.93 -26.37 3.28
CA ASP A 841 15.36 -27.40 4.23
C ASP A 841 14.44 -28.62 4.17
N ASP A 842 14.95 -29.75 3.66
CA ASP A 842 14.19 -31.00 3.51
C ASP A 842 13.71 -31.59 4.85
N SER A 843 14.28 -31.17 5.99
CA SER A 843 13.80 -31.56 7.32
C SER A 843 12.59 -30.75 7.81
N ILE A 844 12.30 -29.61 7.17
CA ILE A 844 11.28 -28.63 7.58
C ILE A 844 10.20 -28.41 6.52
N LYS A 845 10.50 -28.52 5.22
CA LYS A 845 9.53 -28.25 4.13
C LYS A 845 8.25 -29.08 4.25
N ARG A 846 7.11 -28.55 3.78
CA ARG A 846 5.83 -29.26 3.91
C ARG A 846 5.85 -30.55 3.08
N LYS A 847 5.32 -31.65 3.63
CA LYS A 847 5.30 -32.94 2.91
C LYS A 847 4.35 -32.92 1.72
N ASP A 848 3.12 -32.47 1.94
CA ASP A 848 2.20 -32.13 0.87
C ASP A 848 2.54 -30.75 0.30
N ILE A 849 2.66 -30.68 -1.03
CA ILE A 849 3.01 -29.49 -1.80
C ILE A 849 1.75 -28.64 -2.06
N GLU A 850 0.59 -29.25 -2.29
CA GLU A 850 -0.63 -28.50 -2.63
C GLU A 850 -1.14 -27.68 -1.43
N SER A 851 -0.94 -28.17 -0.21
CA SER A 851 -1.17 -27.41 1.02
C SER A 851 -0.15 -26.28 1.31
N GLU A 852 0.80 -25.97 0.43
CA GLU A 852 1.66 -24.77 0.54
C GLU A 852 0.99 -23.51 -0.06
N ARG A 853 -0.05 -23.67 -0.89
CA ARG A 853 -0.74 -22.57 -1.59
C ARG A 853 -1.69 -21.78 -0.66
N ILE A 854 -1.65 -20.45 -0.74
CA ILE A 854 -2.53 -19.55 0.03
C ILE A 854 -3.86 -19.32 -0.70
N ASN A 855 -3.82 -18.72 -1.90
CA ASN A 855 -5.02 -18.37 -2.69
C ASN A 855 -5.08 -19.05 -4.07
N VAL A 856 -6.28 -19.17 -4.62
CA VAL A 856 -6.56 -19.52 -6.03
C VAL A 856 -7.41 -18.39 -6.63
N PRO A 857 -6.81 -17.38 -7.30
CA PRO A 857 -7.52 -16.16 -7.76
C PRO A 857 -8.73 -16.42 -8.67
N ALA A 858 -8.71 -17.50 -9.45
CA ALA A 858 -9.82 -17.92 -10.30
C ALA A 858 -11.08 -18.39 -9.52
N ASN A 859 -10.97 -18.57 -8.19
CA ASN A 859 -12.08 -18.89 -7.31
C ASN A 859 -12.39 -17.71 -6.36
N SER A 860 -13.38 -16.89 -6.73
CA SER A 860 -13.87 -15.77 -5.91
C SER A 860 -14.50 -16.17 -4.56
N THR A 861 -14.65 -17.48 -4.29
CA THR A 861 -15.15 -18.04 -3.02
C THR A 861 -14.11 -18.92 -2.31
N HIS A 862 -12.82 -18.73 -2.63
CA HIS A 862 -11.71 -19.49 -2.03
C HIS A 862 -11.66 -19.31 -0.51
N TYR A 863 -11.37 -20.38 0.21
CA TYR A 863 -11.30 -20.38 1.68
C TYR A 863 -9.84 -20.11 2.11
N TRP A 864 -9.58 -18.92 2.62
CA TRP A 864 -8.26 -18.46 3.05
C TRP A 864 -7.89 -19.07 4.41
N ARG A 865 -7.40 -20.31 4.36
CA ARG A 865 -7.13 -21.13 5.57
C ARG A 865 -5.73 -21.76 5.63
N TYR A 866 -4.81 -21.32 4.77
CA TYR A 866 -3.41 -21.75 4.86
C TYR A 866 -2.85 -21.47 6.25
N ARG A 867 -2.08 -22.42 6.79
CA ARG A 867 -1.52 -22.40 8.13
C ARG A 867 -0.16 -23.08 8.14
N MET A 868 0.78 -22.55 8.92
CA MET A 868 2.10 -23.15 9.15
C MET A 868 1.96 -24.57 9.71
N HIS A 869 2.67 -25.52 9.12
CA HIS A 869 2.71 -26.92 9.57
C HIS A 869 3.65 -27.14 10.77
N ILE A 870 4.61 -26.25 10.98
CA ILE A 870 5.43 -26.15 12.21
C ILE A 870 4.98 -24.96 13.08
N THR A 871 5.41 -24.92 14.34
CA THR A 871 5.19 -23.76 15.22
C THR A 871 6.33 -22.73 15.13
N LEU A 872 6.10 -21.52 15.64
CA LEU A 872 7.11 -20.46 15.73
C LEU A 872 8.22 -20.78 16.75
N GLU A 873 7.91 -21.53 17.82
CA GLU A 873 8.93 -22.08 18.73
C GLU A 873 9.86 -23.06 18.01
N GLN A 874 9.30 -23.94 17.18
CA GLN A 874 10.06 -24.88 16.35
C GLN A 874 10.89 -24.13 15.30
N LEU A 875 10.34 -23.10 14.65
CA LEU A 875 11.05 -22.26 13.69
C LEU A 875 12.19 -21.45 14.35
N LEU A 876 12.01 -20.97 15.58
CA LEU A 876 13.07 -20.34 16.36
C LEU A 876 14.19 -21.33 16.73
N GLN A 877 13.91 -22.62 16.83
CA GLN A 877 14.88 -23.70 17.08
C GLN A 877 15.45 -24.36 15.80
N ALA A 878 14.96 -23.97 14.62
CA ALA A 878 15.36 -24.52 13.31
C ALA A 878 16.75 -24.05 12.84
N ASP A 879 17.81 -24.35 13.59
CA ASP A 879 19.13 -23.76 13.38
C ASP A 879 19.77 -24.07 12.02
N ASN A 880 19.43 -25.18 11.36
CA ASN A 880 19.89 -25.47 9.99
C ASN A 880 19.37 -24.42 8.99
N LEU A 881 18.04 -24.32 8.86
CA LEU A 881 17.36 -23.30 8.06
C LEU A 881 17.77 -21.87 8.46
N ASN A 882 17.77 -21.56 9.76
CA ASN A 882 18.07 -20.21 10.25
C ASN A 882 19.50 -19.77 9.88
N ASN A 883 20.50 -20.65 10.03
CA ASN A 883 21.87 -20.35 9.62
C ASN A 883 22.01 -20.24 8.09
N LYS A 884 21.28 -21.06 7.33
CA LYS A 884 21.24 -20.99 5.84
C LYS A 884 20.67 -19.64 5.37
N ILE A 885 19.60 -19.15 5.99
CA ILE A 885 19.03 -17.81 5.72
C ILE A 885 20.06 -16.72 6.03
N VAL A 886 20.68 -16.73 7.22
CA VAL A 886 21.70 -15.75 7.62
C VAL A 886 22.89 -15.72 6.66
N SER A 887 23.36 -16.89 6.21
CA SER A 887 24.46 -16.97 5.24
C SER A 887 24.08 -16.33 3.90
N LEU A 888 22.92 -16.72 3.32
CA LEU A 888 22.45 -16.19 2.03
C LEU A 888 22.22 -14.67 2.05
N ILE A 889 21.66 -14.12 3.13
CA ILE A 889 21.47 -12.66 3.29
C ILE A 889 22.82 -11.94 3.35
N LYS A 890 23.78 -12.48 4.10
CA LYS A 890 25.13 -11.92 4.25
C LYS A 890 25.94 -12.00 2.95
N GLU A 891 25.91 -13.15 2.26
CA GLU A 891 26.57 -13.38 0.96
C GLU A 891 26.02 -12.46 -0.14
N ALA A 892 24.72 -12.18 -0.12
CA ALA A 892 24.10 -11.24 -1.05
C ALA A 892 24.45 -9.77 -0.76
N GLY A 893 25.12 -9.46 0.35
CA GLY A 893 25.43 -8.09 0.77
C GLY A 893 24.18 -7.29 1.15
N ARG A 894 23.24 -7.92 1.86
CA ARG A 894 22.05 -7.26 2.43
C ARG A 894 22.25 -6.96 3.92
N LYS A 895 21.66 -5.84 4.36
CA LYS A 895 21.75 -5.25 5.70
C LYS A 895 20.64 -5.75 6.61
#